data_AF-A0A0B2VHM8-F1
#
_entry.id   AF-A0A0B2VHM8-F1
#
_cell.length_a   1.000
_cell.length_b   1.000
_cell.length_c   1.000
_cell.angle_alpha   90.00
_cell.angle_beta   90.00
_cell.angle_gamma   90.00
#
_symmetry.space_group_name_H-M   'P 1'
#
loop_
_entity.id
_entity.type
_entity.pdbx_description
1 polymer ?
#
loop_
_entity_poly.entity_id
_entity_poly.type
_entity_poly.pdbx_seq_one_letter_code
_entity_poly.pdbx_strand_id
1 'polypeptide(L)'
;SFAAPLQRSAQQQRSYMSYRPASTLGSSPYSYFSPADDEPGSSLSPYKAHTSCRHDALYVYFSRMVSNLWTSPLCYKLSETQISNVFSSDELEWLVAQLRALRKCIDEFDLIGSAHEAYQSLISRRDTSTKSGASEQADSKVLAFQEERRSLHHLCELLSLSCEVLSLWKIVSTHQFHVVTAQLSNSVKDQLCSNHFSAVVVGGHHLCADLITCLMRYYLHDNASTSAICGQLRSSCPTLFSEEDATAIKATEMVEEARSMEPSPARTELLAGAIRMLKASVHKLNLPVVCQLLYVVECMEGIVELALARAERDDPRMLAIAAYKNRSTSSDPLTREALAKRKEAYKCITDALDLLMAEARTKSGIALQSAVVSRDLIVNLVLRSKDELANVTVFKWLLDNDLSNTVVEAGSESPYVESFLRTLVEEGGSSAYLDLLWRFYERNGNFAKAARLLYTLARRDTSAFDLRRRIAYLSQALMCARAAADQLGDECESRKFLLGVQAELDVAEIQLATENAILAKKHLAGKAELIEKLESRLYSSQELLDLFAVPFDLFEIELAVCHCADAYDKKVIETLCSRIVEQELEECRGQSCDVRVERLRTRIAALYTRYSLQPKYFPIETVLCEVLTHGLSNGLPPSSLQTVGSSLPVPFQKLLDAITLCQKRDPFWRNNERAMTYLMECAVHVFDRFAAQASKMPIKQRKTVACRCLDVIASFLLQLSSSGFAAGDALSQLADRFHTFQNIFENI
;
A
#
# COMPACT_ATOMS: atom_id res chain seq x y z
N SER A 1 -16.45 -71.58 48.15
CA SER A 1 -16.51 -71.37 49.61
C SER A 1 -16.56 -69.89 49.90
N PHE A 2 -17.35 -69.52 50.89
CA PHE A 2 -17.64 -68.19 51.45
C PHE A 2 -16.55 -67.10 51.39
N ALA A 3 -17.04 -65.88 51.13
CA ALA A 3 -16.77 -64.60 51.81
C ALA A 3 -15.41 -63.88 51.70
N ALA A 4 -15.54 -62.55 51.68
CA ALA A 4 -14.54 -61.47 51.51
C ALA A 4 -13.48 -61.39 52.63
N PRO A 5 -12.47 -60.47 52.55
CA PRO A 5 -12.67 -59.09 53.08
C PRO A 5 -11.81 -57.93 52.48
N LEU A 6 -12.40 -56.73 52.52
CA LEU A 6 -11.91 -55.38 52.90
C LEU A 6 -10.42 -54.95 52.77
N GLN A 7 -10.26 -53.83 52.03
CA GLN A 7 -9.55 -52.56 52.32
C GLN A 7 -8.07 -52.51 52.81
N ARG A 8 -7.25 -51.82 52.01
CA ARG A 8 -6.30 -50.68 52.28
C ARG A 8 -5.45 -50.52 51.00
N SER A 9 -5.03 -49.37 50.47
CA SER A 9 -4.51 -48.13 51.04
C SER A 9 -4.39 -47.03 49.95
N ALA A 10 -4.15 -45.80 50.41
CA ALA A 10 -4.23 -44.51 49.74
C ALA A 10 -3.25 -44.21 48.57
N GLN A 11 -3.74 -43.30 47.71
CA GLN A 11 -3.11 -42.18 47.01
C GLN A 11 -1.60 -42.18 46.70
N GLN A 12 -1.27 -42.09 45.40
CA GLN A 12 -0.20 -41.23 44.91
C GLN A 12 -0.64 -40.49 43.64
N GLN A 13 -0.71 -39.17 43.77
CA GLN A 13 -0.85 -38.20 42.67
C GLN A 13 0.34 -38.32 41.72
N ARG A 14 0.09 -38.41 40.41
CA ARG A 14 1.01 -37.95 39.38
C ARG A 14 0.27 -36.99 38.45
N SER A 15 0.58 -35.73 38.63
CA SER A 15 0.26 -34.62 37.73
C SER A 15 0.97 -34.82 36.39
N TYR A 16 0.22 -34.84 35.28
CA TYR A 16 0.75 -34.55 33.95
C TYR A 16 -0.06 -33.41 33.34
N MET A 17 0.66 -32.35 32.99
CA MET A 17 0.18 -31.13 32.35
C MET A 17 -0.41 -31.45 30.98
N SER A 18 -1.65 -31.01 30.72
CA SER A 18 -2.25 -31.06 29.40
C SER A 18 -1.84 -29.82 28.58
N TYR A 19 -0.97 -30.03 27.60
CA TYR A 19 -0.77 -29.11 26.48
C TYR A 19 -2.06 -29.00 25.65
N ARG A 20 -2.54 -27.78 25.40
CA ARG A 20 -3.57 -27.47 24.39
C ARG A 20 -2.89 -27.26 23.03
N PRO A 21 -3.25 -27.99 21.97
CA PRO A 21 -3.08 -27.51 20.60
C PRO A 21 -4.29 -26.69 20.17
N ALA A 22 -4.05 -25.65 19.38
CA ALA A 22 -5.04 -24.72 18.87
C ALA A 22 -5.95 -25.37 17.82
N SER A 23 -7.26 -25.25 18.00
CA SER A 23 -8.28 -25.66 17.05
C SER A 23 -8.61 -24.53 16.07
N THR A 24 -8.22 -24.68 14.82
CA THR A 24 -8.71 -23.91 13.66
C THR A 24 -9.65 -24.80 12.85
N LEU A 25 -10.89 -24.33 12.60
CA LEU A 25 -11.72 -24.51 11.38
C LEU A 25 -13.22 -24.65 11.68
N GLY A 26 -14.02 -23.89 10.91
CA GLY A 26 -15.33 -24.31 10.40
C GLY A 26 -16.55 -24.04 11.27
N SER A 27 -17.10 -22.83 11.18
CA SER A 27 -18.41 -22.47 11.74
C SER A 27 -19.55 -23.27 11.06
N SER A 28 -20.21 -24.13 11.85
CA SER A 28 -21.50 -24.77 11.52
C SER A 28 -22.64 -23.73 11.51
N PRO A 29 -23.63 -23.80 10.60
CA PRO A 29 -24.76 -22.88 10.57
C PRO A 29 -25.86 -23.20 11.59
N TYR A 30 -25.61 -24.06 12.57
CA TYR A 30 -26.54 -24.34 13.66
C TYR A 30 -26.04 -23.70 14.95
N SER A 31 -26.57 -22.52 15.25
CA SER A 31 -26.49 -21.90 16.57
C SER A 31 -27.29 -22.75 17.57
N TYR A 32 -26.59 -23.55 18.37
CA TYR A 32 -27.15 -24.09 19.59
C TYR A 32 -26.11 -24.14 20.71
N PHE A 33 -26.57 -23.68 21.88
CA PHE A 33 -25.96 -23.69 23.21
C PHE A 33 -24.91 -22.61 23.52
N SER A 34 -25.41 -21.41 23.84
CA SER A 34 -24.75 -20.60 24.86
C SER A 34 -25.03 -21.26 26.22
N PRO A 35 -24.03 -21.56 27.06
CA PRO A 35 -24.28 -21.78 28.48
C PRO A 35 -24.70 -20.42 29.04
N ALA A 36 -25.94 -20.32 29.52
CA ALA A 36 -26.36 -19.13 30.24
C ALA A 36 -25.47 -18.96 31.48
N ASP A 37 -25.08 -17.71 31.73
CA ASP A 37 -24.26 -17.28 32.86
C ASP A 37 -24.72 -17.90 34.20
N ASP A 38 -23.80 -18.60 34.87
CA ASP A 38 -23.92 -18.93 36.29
C ASP A 38 -23.73 -17.64 37.11
N GLU A 39 -24.82 -16.96 37.44
CA GLU A 39 -24.85 -16.08 38.62
C GLU A 39 -25.03 -16.91 39.90
N PRO A 40 -24.18 -16.75 40.92
CA PRO A 40 -24.28 -17.53 42.15
C PRO A 40 -25.30 -16.86 43.09
N GLY A 41 -26.56 -17.27 43.04
CA GLY A 41 -27.51 -16.76 44.03
C GLY A 41 -28.99 -17.06 43.80
N SER A 42 -29.42 -18.31 43.84
CA SER A 42 -30.59 -18.69 44.67
C SER A 42 -30.71 -20.20 44.77
N SER A 43 -30.61 -20.71 45.99
CA SER A 43 -31.00 -22.07 46.35
C SER A 43 -32.51 -22.16 46.44
N LEU A 44 -33.19 -22.56 45.36
CA LEU A 44 -34.55 -23.08 45.40
C LEU A 44 -34.64 -24.26 44.41
N SER A 45 -34.83 -25.46 44.98
CA SER A 45 -35.09 -26.72 44.30
C SER A 45 -36.02 -26.55 43.08
N PRO A 46 -35.69 -27.09 41.89
CA PRO A 46 -36.50 -26.89 40.71
C PRO A 46 -37.80 -27.69 40.82
N TYR A 47 -38.91 -27.04 40.51
CA TYR A 47 -40.17 -27.72 40.23
C TYR A 47 -39.94 -28.75 39.12
N LYS A 48 -39.90 -30.04 39.45
CA LYS A 48 -40.01 -31.11 38.42
C LYS A 48 -41.41 -31.02 37.84
N ALA A 49 -41.55 -30.39 36.67
CA ALA A 49 -42.72 -30.59 35.82
C ALA A 49 -42.90 -32.10 35.64
N HIS A 50 -44.02 -32.65 36.11
CA HIS A 50 -44.32 -34.06 35.90
C HIS A 50 -44.73 -34.20 34.43
N THR A 51 -43.87 -34.78 33.61
CA THR A 51 -44.17 -35.12 32.22
C THR A 51 -45.34 -36.09 32.16
N SER A 52 -46.14 -36.04 31.09
CA SER A 52 -47.26 -36.96 30.93
C SER A 52 -46.78 -38.41 30.77
N CYS A 53 -47.63 -39.37 31.15
CA CYS A 53 -47.35 -40.80 30.91
C CYS A 53 -47.15 -41.11 29.41
N ARG A 54 -47.76 -40.32 28.51
CA ARG A 54 -47.55 -40.42 27.06
C ARG A 54 -46.11 -40.06 26.70
N HIS A 55 -45.61 -38.94 27.23
CA HIS A 55 -44.22 -38.53 27.03
C HIS A 55 -43.26 -39.62 27.49
N ASP A 56 -43.42 -40.11 28.72
CA ASP A 56 -42.53 -41.13 29.28
C ASP A 56 -42.62 -42.45 28.51
N ALA A 57 -43.81 -42.85 28.07
CA ALA A 57 -43.99 -44.05 27.26
C ALA A 57 -43.25 -43.96 25.92
N LEU A 58 -43.30 -42.82 25.22
CA LEU A 58 -42.59 -42.62 23.95
C LEU A 58 -41.07 -42.65 24.13
N TYR A 59 -40.54 -42.00 25.18
CA TYR A 59 -39.12 -42.03 25.51
C TYR A 59 -38.64 -43.43 25.92
N VAL A 60 -39.42 -44.16 26.74
CA VAL A 60 -39.11 -45.54 27.12
C VAL A 60 -39.17 -46.48 25.93
N TYR A 61 -40.15 -46.29 25.03
CA TYR A 61 -40.26 -47.10 23.82
C TYR A 61 -39.08 -46.88 22.88
N PHE A 62 -38.75 -45.61 22.58
CA PHE A 62 -37.57 -45.26 21.78
C PHE A 62 -36.28 -45.82 22.40
N SER A 63 -36.03 -45.57 23.69
CA SER A 63 -34.81 -46.04 24.37
C SER A 63 -34.68 -47.56 24.38
N ARG A 64 -35.78 -48.32 24.47
CA ARG A 64 -35.75 -49.79 24.33
C ARG A 64 -35.38 -50.22 22.92
N MET A 65 -35.91 -49.56 21.89
CA MET A 65 -35.60 -49.89 20.50
C MET A 65 -34.13 -49.67 20.16
N VAL A 66 -33.54 -48.58 20.65
CA VAL A 66 -32.12 -48.27 20.39
C VAL A 66 -31.17 -48.83 21.45
N SER A 67 -31.66 -49.47 22.52
CA SER A 67 -30.87 -49.86 23.71
C SER A 67 -29.58 -50.60 23.39
N ASN A 68 -29.65 -51.60 22.51
CA ASN A 68 -28.51 -52.43 22.11
C ASN A 68 -27.53 -51.70 21.18
N LEU A 69 -27.96 -50.61 20.55
CA LEU A 69 -27.18 -49.82 19.59
C LEU A 69 -26.56 -48.60 20.24
N TRP A 70 -27.28 -47.98 21.17
CA TRP A 70 -27.03 -46.63 21.69
C TRP A 70 -25.62 -46.46 22.25
N THR A 71 -25.15 -47.48 22.97
CA THR A 71 -23.82 -47.52 23.63
C THR A 71 -22.84 -48.44 22.91
N SER A 72 -23.19 -48.95 21.72
CA SER A 72 -22.29 -49.76 20.90
C SER A 72 -21.53 -48.85 19.92
N PRO A 73 -20.23 -49.11 19.67
CA PRO A 73 -19.58 -48.57 18.48
C PRO A 73 -20.24 -49.17 17.22
N LEU A 74 -20.28 -48.40 16.14
CA LEU A 74 -20.84 -48.86 14.86
C LEU A 74 -19.81 -49.61 14.01
N CYS A 75 -18.53 -49.48 14.36
CA CYS A 75 -17.40 -49.90 13.54
C CYS A 75 -16.34 -50.59 14.40
N TYR A 76 -15.64 -51.57 13.83
CA TYR A 76 -14.46 -52.19 14.45
C TYR A 76 -13.29 -52.26 13.47
N LYS A 77 -12.07 -52.22 14.01
CA LYS A 77 -10.84 -52.31 13.21
C LYS A 77 -10.53 -53.77 12.90
N LEU A 78 -10.34 -54.09 11.62
CA LEU A 78 -9.79 -55.36 11.15
C LEU A 78 -8.26 -55.30 11.01
N SER A 79 -7.74 -54.13 10.66
CA SER A 79 -6.31 -53.81 10.56
C SER A 79 -6.08 -52.30 10.80
N GLU A 80 -4.84 -51.82 10.77
CA GLU A 80 -4.58 -50.37 10.90
C GLU A 80 -5.22 -49.53 9.78
N THR A 81 -5.55 -50.14 8.64
CA THR A 81 -6.09 -49.45 7.45
C THR A 81 -7.55 -49.78 7.15
N GLN A 82 -8.09 -50.88 7.68
CA GLN A 82 -9.40 -51.41 7.33
C GLN A 82 -10.36 -51.46 8.51
N ILE A 83 -11.55 -50.89 8.32
CA ILE A 83 -12.66 -50.90 9.26
C ILE A 83 -13.83 -51.65 8.64
N SER A 84 -14.56 -52.40 9.47
CA SER A 84 -15.82 -53.03 9.09
C SER A 84 -16.97 -52.56 9.95
N ASN A 85 -18.15 -52.60 9.35
CA ASN A 85 -19.42 -52.35 10.04
C ASN A 85 -19.73 -53.53 10.98
N VAL A 86 -20.19 -53.22 12.19
CA VAL A 86 -20.63 -54.22 13.18
C VAL A 86 -21.95 -54.88 12.75
N PHE A 87 -22.82 -54.12 12.06
CA PHE A 87 -24.16 -54.57 11.68
C PHE A 87 -24.22 -55.07 10.24
N SER A 88 -25.00 -56.13 10.02
CA SER A 88 -25.35 -56.57 8.66
C SER A 88 -26.34 -55.60 7.98
N SER A 89 -26.41 -55.65 6.66
CA SER A 89 -27.36 -54.81 5.89
C SER A 89 -28.82 -55.09 6.26
N ASP A 90 -29.16 -56.35 6.51
CA ASP A 90 -30.51 -56.79 6.88
C ASP A 90 -30.91 -56.31 8.29
N GLU A 91 -29.97 -56.33 9.23
CA GLU A 91 -30.20 -55.79 10.58
C GLU A 91 -30.41 -54.27 10.56
N LEU A 92 -29.62 -53.54 9.76
CA LEU A 92 -29.79 -52.10 9.59
C LEU A 92 -31.14 -51.77 8.94
N GLU A 93 -31.56 -52.53 7.93
CA GLU A 93 -32.87 -52.36 7.30
C GLU A 93 -34.01 -52.59 8.28
N TRP A 94 -33.94 -53.65 9.08
CA TRP A 94 -34.93 -53.93 10.10
C TRP A 94 -35.01 -52.79 11.13
N LEU A 95 -33.88 -52.34 11.66
CA LEU A 95 -33.82 -51.26 12.65
C LEU A 95 -34.40 -49.95 12.13
N VAL A 96 -34.03 -49.57 10.90
CA VAL A 96 -34.55 -48.38 10.24
C VAL A 96 -36.07 -48.50 10.02
N ALA A 97 -36.56 -49.66 9.61
CA ALA A 97 -38.00 -49.89 9.43
C ALA A 97 -38.78 -49.75 10.75
N GLN A 98 -38.24 -50.28 11.85
CA GLN A 98 -38.86 -50.16 13.17
C GLN A 98 -38.92 -48.70 13.63
N LEU A 99 -37.81 -47.95 13.52
CA LEU A 99 -37.78 -46.53 13.92
C LEU A 99 -38.68 -45.65 13.04
N ARG A 100 -38.73 -45.90 11.72
CA ARG A 100 -39.67 -45.21 10.82
C ARG A 100 -41.12 -45.55 11.13
N ALA A 101 -41.42 -46.79 11.52
CA ALA A 101 -42.77 -47.17 11.95
C ALA A 101 -43.18 -46.39 13.20
N LEU A 102 -42.28 -46.26 14.20
CA LEU A 102 -42.53 -45.40 15.36
C LEU A 102 -42.78 -43.94 14.95
N ARG A 103 -41.94 -43.39 14.06
CA ARG A 103 -42.11 -42.01 13.59
C ARG A 103 -43.46 -41.80 12.91
N LYS A 104 -43.82 -42.72 12.02
CA LYS A 104 -45.10 -42.72 11.31
C LYS A 104 -46.28 -42.81 12.29
N CYS A 105 -46.21 -43.66 13.31
CA CYS A 105 -47.25 -43.71 14.34
C CYS A 105 -47.37 -42.40 15.13
N ILE A 106 -46.25 -41.75 15.47
CA ILE A 106 -46.28 -40.46 16.16
C ILE A 106 -46.99 -39.40 15.32
N ASP A 107 -46.69 -39.35 14.01
CA ASP A 107 -47.27 -38.38 13.09
C ASP A 107 -48.75 -38.70 12.76
N GLU A 108 -49.11 -39.98 12.52
CA GLU A 108 -50.48 -40.40 12.19
C GLU A 108 -51.49 -40.22 13.33
N PHE A 109 -51.04 -40.42 14.58
CA PHE A 109 -51.87 -40.29 15.77
C PHE A 109 -51.72 -38.93 16.47
N ASP A 110 -51.04 -37.96 15.84
CA ASP A 110 -50.74 -36.62 16.38
C ASP A 110 -50.27 -36.64 17.85
N LEU A 111 -49.34 -37.56 18.16
CA LEU A 111 -48.90 -37.84 19.53
C LEU A 111 -48.01 -36.75 20.13
N ILE A 112 -47.76 -35.64 19.43
CA ILE A 112 -47.10 -34.44 19.96
C ILE A 112 -48.14 -33.49 20.57
N GLY A 113 -49.36 -33.47 20.02
CA GLY A 113 -50.47 -32.61 20.42
C GLY A 113 -50.37 -31.19 19.86
N SER A 114 -51.51 -30.54 19.67
CA SER A 114 -51.57 -29.24 18.99
C SER A 114 -51.30 -28.08 19.96
N ALA A 115 -50.80 -26.95 19.43
CA ALA A 115 -50.68 -25.71 20.21
C ALA A 115 -52.03 -25.26 20.77
N HIS A 116 -53.11 -25.56 20.04
CA HIS A 116 -54.46 -25.11 20.33
C HIS A 116 -55.08 -25.85 21.53
N GLU A 117 -54.71 -27.11 21.75
CA GLU A 117 -55.15 -27.92 22.90
C GLU A 117 -54.70 -27.32 24.25
N ALA A 118 -53.49 -26.75 24.29
CA ALA A 118 -52.98 -26.04 25.47
C ALA A 118 -53.88 -24.87 25.85
N TYR A 119 -54.26 -24.07 24.85
CA TYR A 119 -55.08 -22.87 25.02
C TYR A 119 -56.56 -23.20 25.23
N GLN A 120 -57.12 -24.24 24.59
CA GLN A 120 -58.50 -24.68 24.83
C GLN A 120 -58.70 -25.15 26.29
N SER A 121 -57.71 -25.83 26.89
CA SER A 121 -57.80 -26.25 28.29
C SER A 121 -57.89 -25.07 29.29
N LEU A 122 -57.38 -23.89 28.91
CA LEU A 122 -57.50 -22.64 29.66
C LEU A 122 -58.86 -22.00 29.47
N ILE A 123 -59.37 -22.00 28.23
CA ILE A 123 -60.66 -21.39 27.87
C ILE A 123 -61.81 -22.13 28.55
N SER A 124 -61.81 -23.48 28.53
CA SER A 124 -62.86 -24.28 29.18
C SER A 124 -62.86 -24.22 30.71
N ARG A 125 -61.79 -23.72 31.36
CA ARG A 125 -61.71 -23.59 32.82
C ARG A 125 -61.99 -22.19 33.36
N ARG A 126 -61.97 -21.16 32.50
CA ARG A 126 -62.29 -19.79 32.90
C ARG A 126 -63.75 -19.62 33.33
N ASP A 127 -64.63 -20.53 32.91
CA ASP A 127 -66.06 -20.53 33.25
C ASP A 127 -66.38 -21.12 34.64
N THR A 128 -65.41 -21.69 35.38
CA THR A 128 -65.67 -22.22 36.73
C THR A 128 -64.63 -21.81 37.78
N SER A 129 -65.04 -20.80 38.58
CA SER A 129 -64.59 -20.45 39.93
C SER A 129 -63.45 -19.42 40.12
N THR A 130 -63.81 -18.43 40.93
CA THR A 130 -63.08 -17.31 41.49
C THR A 130 -62.21 -17.71 42.69
N LYS A 131 -60.90 -17.93 42.50
CA LYS A 131 -59.88 -17.82 43.57
C LYS A 131 -58.55 -17.32 43.00
N SER A 132 -57.98 -16.29 43.64
CA SER A 132 -56.78 -15.55 43.23
C SER A 132 -55.45 -16.33 43.24
N GLY A 133 -55.45 -17.63 43.58
CA GLY A 133 -54.31 -18.53 43.42
C GLY A 133 -54.33 -19.40 42.15
N ALA A 134 -55.40 -19.32 41.35
CA ALA A 134 -55.58 -20.17 40.17
C ALA A 134 -54.83 -19.67 38.91
N SER A 135 -54.41 -18.39 38.88
CA SER A 135 -53.71 -17.79 37.72
C SER A 135 -52.29 -18.35 37.58
N GLU A 136 -51.48 -18.33 38.64
CA GLU A 136 -50.10 -18.85 38.63
C GLU A 136 -50.06 -20.36 38.33
N GLN A 137 -51.06 -21.12 38.81
CA GLN A 137 -51.18 -22.56 38.56
C GLN A 137 -51.65 -22.89 37.13
N ALA A 138 -52.40 -21.99 36.49
CA ALA A 138 -52.78 -22.11 35.08
C ALA A 138 -51.59 -21.79 34.17
N ASP A 139 -50.86 -20.71 34.46
CA ASP A 139 -49.64 -20.31 33.75
C ASP A 139 -48.54 -21.39 33.87
N SER A 140 -48.37 -21.97 35.06
CA SER A 140 -47.44 -23.09 35.29
C SER A 140 -47.79 -24.35 34.49
N LYS A 141 -49.08 -24.67 34.31
CA LYS A 141 -49.51 -25.82 33.49
C LYS A 141 -49.29 -25.60 32.00
N VAL A 142 -49.44 -24.36 31.53
CA VAL A 142 -49.16 -23.99 30.14
C VAL A 142 -47.66 -24.09 29.86
N LEU A 143 -46.83 -23.58 30.77
CA LEU A 143 -45.37 -23.72 30.69
C LEU A 143 -44.95 -25.19 30.70
N ALA A 144 -45.49 -26.01 31.61
CA ALA A 144 -45.21 -27.45 31.66
C ALA A 144 -45.64 -28.19 30.38
N PHE A 145 -46.80 -27.84 29.80
CA PHE A 145 -47.24 -28.41 28.53
C PHE A 145 -46.35 -27.96 27.35
N GLN A 146 -45.94 -26.69 27.32
CA GLN A 146 -45.03 -26.18 26.30
C GLN A 146 -43.65 -26.84 26.39
N GLU A 147 -43.14 -27.07 27.60
CA GLU A 147 -41.90 -27.81 27.87
C GLU A 147 -42.01 -29.28 27.45
N GLU A 148 -43.12 -29.95 27.79
CA GLU A 148 -43.37 -31.33 27.34
C GLU A 148 -43.43 -31.42 25.81
N ARG A 149 -44.13 -30.49 25.16
CA ARG A 149 -44.23 -30.45 23.70
C ARG A 149 -42.87 -30.20 23.05
N ARG A 150 -42.07 -29.28 23.59
CA ARG A 150 -40.68 -29.05 23.14
C ARG A 150 -39.85 -30.33 23.30
N SER A 151 -39.98 -31.04 24.42
CA SER A 151 -39.31 -32.31 24.66
C SER A 151 -39.73 -33.40 23.66
N LEU A 152 -41.01 -33.52 23.34
CA LEU A 152 -41.50 -34.46 22.32
C LEU A 152 -41.03 -34.10 20.91
N HIS A 153 -40.97 -32.82 20.58
CA HIS A 153 -40.36 -32.38 19.32
C HIS A 153 -38.88 -32.79 19.23
N HIS A 154 -38.10 -32.59 20.30
CA HIS A 154 -36.70 -33.05 20.33
C HIS A 154 -36.59 -34.58 20.23
N LEU A 155 -37.50 -35.35 20.84
CA LEU A 155 -37.54 -36.81 20.65
C LEU A 155 -37.79 -37.19 19.19
N CYS A 156 -38.71 -36.49 18.53
CA CYS A 156 -39.02 -36.70 17.12
C CYS A 156 -37.84 -36.34 16.20
N GLU A 157 -37.13 -35.25 16.50
CA GLU A 157 -35.88 -34.89 15.82
C GLU A 157 -34.80 -35.96 16.03
N LEU A 158 -34.61 -36.41 17.27
CA LEU A 158 -33.66 -37.47 17.61
C LEU A 158 -33.98 -38.78 16.90
N LEU A 159 -35.26 -39.15 16.83
CA LEU A 159 -35.76 -40.31 16.12
C LEU A 159 -35.47 -40.21 14.62
N SER A 160 -35.75 -39.05 14.02
CA SER A 160 -35.44 -38.80 12.61
C SER A 160 -33.94 -38.88 12.35
N LEU A 161 -33.11 -38.19 13.14
CA LEU A 161 -31.64 -38.25 13.00
C LEU A 161 -31.11 -39.67 13.17
N SER A 162 -31.64 -40.45 14.12
CA SER A 162 -31.28 -41.86 14.30
C SER A 162 -31.64 -42.70 13.07
N CYS A 163 -32.79 -42.45 12.45
CA CYS A 163 -33.18 -43.10 11.19
C CYS A 163 -32.22 -42.72 10.05
N GLU A 164 -31.88 -41.44 9.93
CA GLU A 164 -31.02 -40.92 8.85
C GLU A 164 -29.59 -41.46 8.96
N VAL A 165 -29.01 -41.47 10.17
CA VAL A 165 -27.69 -42.06 10.43
C VAL A 165 -27.70 -43.54 10.10
N LEU A 166 -28.65 -44.34 10.58
CA LEU A 166 -28.70 -45.77 10.24
C LEU A 166 -28.94 -46.01 8.73
N SER A 167 -29.72 -45.15 8.08
CA SER A 167 -29.93 -45.21 6.63
C SER A 167 -28.65 -44.90 5.86
N LEU A 168 -27.86 -43.92 6.29
CA LEU A 168 -26.54 -43.64 5.73
C LEU A 168 -25.61 -44.84 5.87
N TRP A 169 -25.56 -45.47 7.05
CA TRP A 169 -24.77 -46.68 7.27
C TRP A 169 -25.20 -47.84 6.38
N LYS A 170 -26.51 -47.99 6.13
CA LYS A 170 -27.05 -48.97 5.17
C LYS A 170 -26.56 -48.70 3.75
N ILE A 171 -26.65 -47.45 3.30
CA ILE A 171 -26.18 -47.04 1.96
C ILE A 171 -24.68 -47.35 1.82
N VAL A 172 -23.84 -46.89 2.75
CA VAL A 172 -22.38 -47.15 2.70
C VAL A 172 -22.06 -48.64 2.77
N SER A 173 -22.83 -49.42 3.54
CA SER A 173 -22.67 -50.89 3.60
C SER A 173 -22.99 -51.58 2.27
N THR A 174 -23.98 -51.07 1.53
CA THR A 174 -24.36 -51.58 0.21
C THR A 174 -23.27 -51.28 -0.84
N HIS A 175 -22.59 -50.15 -0.69
CA HIS A 175 -21.52 -49.68 -1.57
C HIS A 175 -20.10 -50.07 -1.10
N GLN A 176 -19.94 -51.25 -0.49
CA GLN A 176 -18.66 -51.79 -0.01
C GLN A 176 -17.98 -50.91 1.05
N PHE A 177 -18.51 -50.95 2.26
CA PHE A 177 -18.08 -50.14 3.42
C PHE A 177 -16.55 -49.99 3.60
N HIS A 178 -15.80 -51.09 3.46
CA HIS A 178 -14.36 -51.10 3.65
C HIS A 178 -13.58 -50.27 2.60
N VAL A 179 -14.10 -50.15 1.38
CA VAL A 179 -13.46 -49.38 0.29
C VAL A 179 -13.71 -47.89 0.48
N VAL A 180 -14.96 -47.53 0.80
CA VAL A 180 -15.34 -46.13 1.07
C VAL A 180 -14.59 -45.60 2.28
N THR A 181 -14.51 -46.38 3.36
CA THR A 181 -13.82 -45.96 4.58
C THR A 181 -12.29 -45.97 4.45
N ALA A 182 -11.71 -46.71 3.50
CA ALA A 182 -10.27 -46.69 3.27
C ALA A 182 -9.73 -45.29 2.96
N GLN A 183 -10.54 -44.45 2.29
CA GLN A 183 -10.20 -43.07 1.92
C GLN A 183 -10.24 -42.07 3.08
N LEU A 184 -10.77 -42.45 4.24
CA LEU A 184 -10.82 -41.59 5.42
C LEU A 184 -9.45 -41.45 6.08
N SER A 185 -9.24 -40.32 6.76
CA SER A 185 -8.04 -40.12 7.59
C SER A 185 -8.02 -41.07 8.80
N ASN A 186 -6.83 -41.44 9.28
CA ASN A 186 -6.70 -42.32 10.44
C ASN A 186 -7.37 -41.75 11.70
N SER A 187 -7.41 -40.43 11.86
CA SER A 187 -8.12 -39.77 12.97
C SER A 187 -9.63 -39.99 12.93
N VAL A 188 -10.25 -39.90 11.74
CA VAL A 188 -11.69 -40.11 11.55
C VAL A 188 -12.04 -41.59 11.68
N LYS A 189 -11.18 -42.47 11.16
CA LYS A 189 -11.26 -43.93 11.35
C LYS A 189 -11.26 -44.30 12.83
N ASP A 190 -10.36 -43.70 13.61
CA ASP A 190 -10.29 -43.92 15.06
C ASP A 190 -11.55 -43.43 15.77
N GLN A 191 -12.04 -42.24 15.41
CA GLN A 191 -13.28 -41.69 15.94
C GLN A 191 -14.51 -42.55 15.61
N LEU A 192 -14.61 -43.11 14.39
CA LEU A 192 -15.70 -44.02 14.02
C LEU A 192 -15.69 -45.33 14.83
N CYS A 193 -14.50 -45.82 15.19
CA CYS A 193 -14.37 -47.03 16.02
C CYS A 193 -14.53 -46.76 17.52
N SER A 194 -14.19 -45.56 18.01
CA SER A 194 -14.31 -45.21 19.43
C SER A 194 -15.68 -44.63 19.80
N ASN A 195 -16.39 -44.01 18.84
CA ASN A 195 -17.64 -43.33 19.11
C ASN A 195 -18.82 -44.31 19.11
N HIS A 196 -19.65 -44.20 20.14
CA HIS A 196 -20.92 -44.90 20.22
C HIS A 196 -21.96 -44.28 19.28
N PHE A 197 -22.99 -45.05 18.91
CA PHE A 197 -24.11 -44.55 18.10
C PHE A 197 -24.69 -43.24 18.64
N SER A 198 -24.86 -43.12 19.96
CA SER A 198 -25.36 -41.89 20.59
C SER A 198 -24.49 -40.66 20.31
N ALA A 199 -23.17 -40.82 20.29
CA ALA A 199 -22.24 -39.73 20.02
C ALA A 199 -22.30 -39.30 18.55
N VAL A 200 -22.48 -40.28 17.64
CA VAL A 200 -22.64 -40.02 16.21
C VAL A 200 -23.93 -39.24 15.92
N VAL A 201 -25.04 -39.65 16.52
CA VAL A 201 -26.36 -39.02 16.29
C VAL A 201 -26.45 -37.60 16.86
N VAL A 202 -25.88 -37.35 18.05
CA VAL A 202 -26.04 -36.06 18.76
C VAL A 202 -24.97 -35.03 18.38
N GLY A 203 -23.76 -35.46 18.02
CA GLY A 203 -22.63 -34.55 17.74
C GLY A 203 -21.71 -34.97 16.59
N GLY A 204 -22.01 -36.08 15.90
CA GLY A 204 -21.15 -36.66 14.87
C GLY A 204 -21.50 -36.26 13.43
N HIS A 205 -22.22 -35.17 13.21
CA HIS A 205 -22.60 -34.73 11.86
C HIS A 205 -21.41 -34.59 10.89
N HIS A 206 -20.25 -34.16 11.39
CA HIS A 206 -19.01 -34.07 10.60
C HIS A 206 -18.53 -35.45 10.11
N LEU A 207 -18.66 -36.51 10.94
CA LEU A 207 -18.33 -37.89 10.54
C LEU A 207 -19.25 -38.39 9.44
N CYS A 208 -20.55 -38.08 9.54
CA CYS A 208 -21.52 -38.39 8.50
C CYS A 208 -21.20 -37.66 7.19
N ALA A 209 -20.86 -36.37 7.27
CA ALA A 209 -20.47 -35.56 6.11
C ALA A 209 -19.18 -36.09 5.43
N ASP A 210 -18.18 -36.50 6.21
CA ASP A 210 -16.95 -37.10 5.70
C ASP A 210 -17.22 -38.45 5.02
N LEU A 211 -18.09 -39.28 5.59
CA LEU A 211 -18.53 -40.55 4.99
C LEU A 211 -19.26 -40.33 3.66
N ILE A 212 -20.20 -39.37 3.62
CA ILE A 212 -20.90 -38.99 2.39
C ILE A 212 -19.89 -38.48 1.34
N THR A 213 -18.96 -37.62 1.75
CA THR A 213 -17.92 -37.08 0.85
C THR A 213 -17.05 -38.20 0.26
N CYS A 214 -16.63 -39.19 1.06
CA CYS A 214 -15.86 -40.34 0.57
C CYS A 214 -16.68 -41.24 -0.34
N LEU A 215 -17.95 -41.48 -0.03
CA LEU A 215 -18.86 -42.24 -0.87
C LEU A 215 -19.03 -41.57 -2.24
N MET A 216 -19.21 -40.25 -2.27
CA MET A 216 -19.31 -39.47 -3.50
C MET A 216 -18.01 -39.48 -4.30
N ARG A 217 -16.86 -39.31 -3.64
CA ARG A 217 -15.54 -39.38 -4.29
C ARG A 217 -15.28 -40.75 -4.94
N TYR A 218 -15.73 -41.83 -4.31
CA TYR A 218 -15.60 -43.18 -4.86
C TYR A 218 -16.35 -43.35 -6.19
N TYR A 219 -17.52 -42.71 -6.34
CA TYR A 219 -18.34 -42.79 -7.56
C TYR A 219 -18.17 -41.62 -8.54
N LEU A 220 -17.23 -40.70 -8.27
CA LEU A 220 -17.08 -39.43 -9.00
C LEU A 220 -16.90 -39.58 -10.53
N HIS A 221 -16.50 -40.76 -11.02
CA HIS A 221 -16.27 -41.05 -12.44
C HIS A 221 -17.42 -41.83 -13.11
N ASP A 222 -18.48 -42.17 -12.36
CA ASP A 222 -19.66 -42.87 -12.87
C ASP A 222 -20.92 -42.01 -12.68
N ASN A 223 -21.22 -41.20 -13.70
CA ASN A 223 -22.31 -40.21 -13.69
C ASN A 223 -23.69 -40.86 -13.42
N ALA A 224 -23.90 -42.09 -13.89
CA ALA A 224 -25.16 -42.81 -13.67
C ALA A 224 -25.33 -43.19 -12.20
N SER A 225 -24.26 -43.71 -11.58
CA SER A 225 -24.25 -44.09 -10.16
C SER A 225 -24.32 -42.88 -9.24
N THR A 226 -23.62 -41.78 -9.54
CA THR A 226 -23.63 -40.55 -8.72
C THR A 226 -25.03 -39.93 -8.61
N SER A 227 -25.77 -39.85 -9.72
CA SER A 227 -27.14 -39.31 -9.70
C SER A 227 -28.11 -40.19 -8.90
N ALA A 228 -27.98 -41.52 -9.01
CA ALA A 228 -28.79 -42.47 -8.27
C ALA A 228 -28.52 -42.41 -6.75
N ILE A 229 -27.25 -42.36 -6.34
CA ILE A 229 -26.88 -42.28 -4.92
C ILE A 229 -27.29 -40.91 -4.33
N CYS A 230 -27.12 -39.81 -5.07
CA CYS A 230 -27.65 -38.50 -4.65
C CYS A 230 -29.16 -38.54 -4.40
N GLY A 231 -29.93 -39.21 -5.26
CA GLY A 231 -31.38 -39.42 -5.04
C GLY A 231 -31.69 -40.27 -3.80
N GLN A 232 -30.89 -41.31 -3.56
CA GLN A 232 -31.03 -42.16 -2.37
C GLN A 232 -30.68 -41.42 -1.07
N LEU A 233 -29.60 -40.63 -1.05
CA LEU A 233 -29.21 -39.82 0.10
C LEU A 233 -30.24 -38.73 0.39
N ARG A 234 -30.77 -38.05 -0.64
CA ARG A 234 -31.82 -37.03 -0.46
C ARG A 234 -33.11 -37.61 0.13
N SER A 235 -33.49 -38.82 -0.27
CA SER A 235 -34.71 -39.47 0.24
C SER A 235 -34.51 -40.14 1.59
N SER A 236 -33.31 -40.62 1.90
CA SER A 236 -33.03 -41.41 3.10
C SER A 236 -32.43 -40.61 4.26
N CYS A 237 -31.73 -39.51 3.97
CA CYS A 237 -31.08 -38.65 4.97
C CYS A 237 -31.10 -37.16 4.56
N PRO A 238 -32.27 -36.51 4.51
CA PRO A 238 -32.42 -35.12 4.05
C PRO A 238 -31.78 -34.07 4.97
N THR A 239 -31.62 -34.35 6.27
CA THR A 239 -30.94 -33.41 7.19
C THR A 239 -29.43 -33.52 7.09
N LEU A 240 -28.90 -34.69 6.70
CA LEU A 240 -27.47 -34.92 6.50
C LEU A 240 -27.02 -34.54 5.08
N PHE A 241 -27.91 -34.61 4.09
CA PHE A 241 -27.61 -34.36 2.68
C PHE A 241 -28.71 -33.53 2.00
N SER A 242 -28.41 -32.25 1.76
CA SER A 242 -29.37 -31.29 1.21
C SER A 242 -29.34 -31.22 -0.32
N GLU A 243 -30.35 -30.57 -0.92
CA GLU A 243 -30.41 -30.33 -2.37
C GLU A 243 -29.26 -29.44 -2.86
N GLU A 244 -28.77 -28.55 -2.00
CA GLU A 244 -27.62 -27.69 -2.29
C GLU A 244 -26.32 -28.52 -2.34
N ASP A 245 -26.18 -29.54 -1.48
CA ASP A 245 -25.04 -30.46 -1.50
C ASP A 245 -25.04 -31.33 -2.76
N ALA A 246 -26.21 -31.82 -3.17
CA ALA A 246 -26.37 -32.55 -4.43
C ALA A 246 -26.01 -31.66 -5.65
N THR A 247 -26.41 -30.39 -5.62
CA THR A 247 -26.07 -29.41 -6.66
C THR A 247 -24.56 -29.16 -6.71
N ALA A 248 -23.91 -29.05 -5.54
CA ALA A 248 -22.48 -28.85 -5.42
C ALA A 248 -21.68 -30.06 -5.93
N ILE A 249 -22.10 -31.29 -5.60
CA ILE A 249 -21.46 -32.52 -6.08
C ILE A 249 -21.59 -32.63 -7.59
N LYS A 250 -22.81 -32.44 -8.14
CA LYS A 250 -23.03 -32.46 -9.58
C LYS A 250 -22.18 -31.42 -10.30
N ALA A 251 -22.04 -30.22 -9.73
CA ALA A 251 -21.18 -29.20 -10.32
C ALA A 251 -19.69 -29.56 -10.23
N THR A 252 -19.26 -30.23 -9.14
CA THR A 252 -17.88 -30.73 -9.00
C THR A 252 -17.58 -31.85 -9.99
N GLU A 253 -18.54 -32.75 -10.22
CA GLU A 253 -18.48 -33.79 -11.26
C GLU A 253 -18.30 -33.16 -12.65
N MET A 254 -19.05 -32.10 -12.98
CA MET A 254 -18.88 -31.36 -14.25
C MET A 254 -17.49 -30.72 -14.37
N VAL A 255 -16.89 -30.25 -13.28
CA VAL A 255 -15.51 -29.71 -13.27
C VAL A 255 -14.48 -30.82 -13.49
N GLU A 256 -14.69 -31.99 -12.88
CA GLU A 256 -13.82 -33.16 -13.04
C GLU A 256 -13.93 -33.76 -14.44
N GLU A 257 -15.13 -33.80 -15.03
CA GLU A 257 -15.36 -34.13 -16.44
C GLU A 257 -14.58 -33.17 -17.34
N ALA A 258 -14.72 -31.86 -17.10
CA ALA A 258 -14.00 -30.82 -17.84
C ALA A 258 -12.46 -30.92 -17.70
N ARG A 259 -11.94 -31.54 -16.63
CA ARG A 259 -10.50 -31.79 -16.45
C ARG A 259 -9.98 -32.85 -17.44
N SER A 260 -10.81 -33.81 -17.80
CA SER A 260 -10.46 -34.88 -18.75
C SER A 260 -10.57 -34.47 -20.22
N MET A 261 -11.22 -33.33 -20.49
CA MET A 261 -11.45 -32.79 -21.83
C MET A 261 -10.31 -31.87 -22.28
N GLU A 262 -10.01 -31.87 -23.58
CA GLU A 262 -9.12 -30.87 -24.18
C GLU A 262 -9.77 -29.46 -24.20
N PRO A 263 -8.97 -28.37 -24.23
CA PRO A 263 -9.47 -27.00 -24.38
C PRO A 263 -10.35 -26.85 -25.63
N SER A 264 -11.66 -26.76 -25.42
CA SER A 264 -12.67 -26.71 -26.48
C SER A 264 -13.85 -25.83 -26.04
N PRO A 265 -14.64 -25.25 -26.97
CA PRO A 265 -15.81 -24.45 -26.60
C PRO A 265 -16.81 -25.23 -25.75
N ALA A 266 -16.94 -26.54 -25.99
CA ALA A 266 -17.77 -27.43 -25.17
C ALA A 266 -17.28 -27.54 -23.72
N ARG A 267 -15.96 -27.61 -23.50
CA ARG A 267 -15.36 -27.58 -22.15
C ARG A 267 -15.66 -26.27 -21.44
N THR A 268 -15.56 -25.14 -22.14
CA THR A 268 -15.89 -23.81 -21.56
C THR A 268 -17.36 -23.69 -21.19
N GLU A 269 -18.28 -24.19 -22.02
CA GLU A 269 -19.72 -24.21 -21.73
C GLU A 269 -20.05 -25.10 -20.52
N LEU A 270 -19.40 -26.27 -20.42
CA LEU A 270 -19.54 -27.19 -19.29
C LEU A 270 -19.09 -26.52 -17.99
N LEU A 271 -17.92 -25.86 -18.00
CA LEU A 271 -17.39 -25.12 -16.85
C LEU A 271 -18.29 -23.93 -16.45
N ALA A 272 -18.82 -23.18 -17.42
CA ALA A 272 -19.76 -22.10 -17.14
C ALA A 272 -21.06 -22.62 -16.49
N GLY A 273 -21.56 -23.77 -16.96
CA GLY A 273 -22.66 -24.48 -16.34
C GLY A 273 -22.37 -24.89 -14.89
N ALA A 274 -21.18 -25.44 -14.64
CA ALA A 274 -20.74 -25.85 -13.31
C ALA A 274 -20.61 -24.66 -12.35
N ILE A 275 -19.97 -23.55 -12.77
CA ILE A 275 -19.82 -22.34 -11.96
C ILE A 275 -21.18 -21.76 -11.57
N ARG A 276 -22.15 -21.74 -12.50
CA ARG A 276 -23.52 -21.28 -12.20
C ARG A 276 -24.19 -22.11 -11.11
N MET A 277 -23.98 -23.43 -11.09
CA MET A 277 -24.51 -24.32 -10.06
C MET A 277 -23.77 -24.16 -8.72
N LEU A 278 -22.44 -24.02 -8.73
CA LEU A 278 -21.64 -23.73 -7.54
C LEU A 278 -22.03 -22.38 -6.92
N LYS A 279 -22.31 -21.36 -7.74
CA LYS A 279 -22.75 -20.04 -7.28
C LYS A 279 -24.10 -20.09 -6.56
N ALA A 280 -25.01 -20.98 -6.97
CA ALA A 280 -26.30 -21.18 -6.31
C ALA A 280 -26.15 -21.77 -4.90
N SER A 281 -25.12 -22.60 -4.66
CA SER A 281 -24.88 -23.31 -3.40
C SER A 281 -23.70 -22.75 -2.58
N VAL A 282 -23.18 -21.57 -2.94
CA VAL A 282 -21.87 -21.05 -2.50
C VAL A 282 -21.63 -21.00 -0.98
N HIS A 283 -22.68 -20.80 -0.18
CA HIS A 283 -22.62 -20.69 1.28
C HIS A 283 -22.24 -21.98 2.05
N LYS A 284 -22.46 -23.17 1.47
CA LYS A 284 -22.09 -24.47 2.06
C LYS A 284 -20.82 -25.06 1.47
N LEU A 285 -20.31 -24.45 0.40
CA LEU A 285 -19.10 -24.93 -0.26
C LEU A 285 -17.86 -24.72 0.61
N ASN A 286 -16.98 -25.72 0.60
CA ASN A 286 -15.59 -25.54 0.97
C ASN A 286 -14.87 -24.81 -0.18
N LEU A 287 -14.94 -23.47 -0.17
CA LEU A 287 -14.45 -22.62 -1.24
C LEU A 287 -12.97 -22.88 -1.60
N PRO A 288 -12.03 -23.01 -0.64
CA PRO A 288 -10.63 -23.32 -0.95
C PRO A 288 -10.43 -24.58 -1.81
N VAL A 289 -11.14 -25.67 -1.48
CA VAL A 289 -11.02 -26.95 -2.22
C VAL A 289 -11.56 -26.80 -3.64
N VAL A 290 -12.71 -26.14 -3.80
CA VAL A 290 -13.32 -25.92 -5.12
C VAL A 290 -12.46 -25.00 -5.98
N CYS A 291 -11.91 -23.92 -5.40
CA CYS A 291 -11.00 -23.01 -6.11
C CYS A 291 -9.70 -23.73 -6.53
N GLN A 292 -9.19 -24.66 -5.73
CA GLN A 292 -8.04 -25.49 -6.11
C GLN A 292 -8.36 -26.40 -7.30
N LEU A 293 -9.56 -27.00 -7.34
CA LEU A 293 -10.01 -27.79 -8.49
C LEU A 293 -10.12 -26.92 -9.75
N LEU A 294 -10.72 -25.73 -9.64
CA LEU A 294 -10.83 -24.79 -10.75
C LEU A 294 -9.46 -24.30 -11.25
N TYR A 295 -8.50 -24.12 -10.35
CA TYR A 295 -7.12 -23.79 -10.70
C TYR A 295 -6.47 -24.88 -11.56
N VAL A 296 -6.63 -26.15 -11.18
CA VAL A 296 -6.11 -27.31 -11.94
C VAL A 296 -6.74 -27.40 -13.33
N VAL A 297 -8.01 -27.01 -13.46
CA VAL A 297 -8.72 -26.96 -14.75
C VAL A 297 -8.50 -25.62 -15.48
N GLU A 298 -7.55 -24.79 -15.05
CA GLU A 298 -7.20 -23.49 -15.64
C GLU A 298 -8.38 -22.50 -15.75
N CYS A 299 -9.41 -22.67 -14.91
CA CYS A 299 -10.61 -21.85 -14.93
C CYS A 299 -10.50 -20.67 -13.95
N MET A 300 -9.67 -19.69 -14.31
CA MET A 300 -9.36 -18.54 -13.45
C MET A 300 -10.58 -17.63 -13.20
N GLU A 301 -11.44 -17.47 -14.21
CA GLU A 301 -12.65 -16.64 -14.11
C GLU A 301 -13.60 -17.18 -13.03
N GLY A 302 -13.76 -18.51 -12.98
CA GLY A 302 -14.60 -19.17 -11.98
C GLY A 302 -14.13 -18.96 -10.55
N ILE A 303 -12.81 -18.87 -10.32
CA ILE A 303 -12.25 -18.60 -8.98
C ILE A 303 -12.69 -17.21 -8.51
N VAL A 304 -12.55 -16.20 -9.36
CA VAL A 304 -12.94 -14.82 -9.03
C VAL A 304 -14.44 -14.71 -8.84
N GLU A 305 -15.24 -15.27 -9.75
CA GLU A 305 -16.70 -15.21 -9.67
C GLU A 305 -17.26 -15.87 -8.39
N LEU A 306 -16.74 -17.04 -8.01
CA LEU A 306 -17.19 -17.75 -6.81
C LEU A 306 -16.73 -17.03 -5.54
N ALA A 307 -15.50 -16.53 -5.49
CA ALA A 307 -15.00 -15.78 -4.34
C ALA A 307 -15.80 -14.49 -4.11
N LEU A 308 -16.10 -13.73 -5.18
CA LEU A 308 -16.93 -12.53 -5.09
C LEU A 308 -18.38 -12.87 -4.70
N ALA A 309 -18.96 -13.92 -5.29
CA ALA A 309 -20.30 -14.38 -4.92
C ALA A 309 -20.39 -14.84 -3.46
N ARG A 310 -19.34 -15.52 -2.95
CA ARG A 310 -19.24 -15.92 -1.54
C ARG A 310 -19.21 -14.69 -0.64
N ALA A 311 -18.36 -13.71 -0.95
CA ALA A 311 -18.23 -12.48 -0.17
C ALA A 311 -19.54 -11.66 -0.10
N GLU A 312 -20.29 -11.60 -1.20
CA GLU A 312 -21.61 -10.94 -1.25
C GLU A 312 -22.66 -11.70 -0.41
N ARG A 313 -22.62 -13.04 -0.42
CA ARG A 313 -23.57 -13.87 0.33
C ARG A 313 -23.29 -13.93 1.82
N ASP A 314 -22.01 -13.91 2.24
CA ASP A 314 -21.62 -13.93 3.65
C ASP A 314 -21.85 -12.59 4.35
N ASP A 315 -21.85 -11.47 3.60
CA ASP A 315 -22.15 -10.13 4.12
C ASP A 315 -23.17 -9.38 3.22
N PRO A 316 -24.46 -9.77 3.26
CA PRO A 316 -25.50 -9.15 2.45
C PRO A 316 -25.87 -7.73 2.93
N ARG A 317 -25.54 -7.40 4.19
CA ARG A 317 -25.78 -6.07 4.78
C ARG A 317 -24.63 -5.11 4.56
N MET A 318 -23.55 -5.55 3.91
CA MET A 318 -22.37 -4.73 3.61
C MET A 318 -21.78 -4.08 4.88
N LEU A 319 -21.76 -4.82 6.00
CA LEU A 319 -21.22 -4.35 7.28
C LEU A 319 -19.70 -4.14 7.20
N ALA A 320 -19.01 -5.00 6.44
CA ALA A 320 -17.56 -4.96 6.28
C ALA A 320 -17.08 -3.66 5.61
N ILE A 321 -17.78 -3.20 4.56
CA ILE A 321 -17.40 -1.97 3.85
C ILE A 321 -17.69 -0.72 4.69
N ALA A 322 -18.77 -0.73 5.47
CA ALA A 322 -19.09 0.36 6.40
C ALA A 322 -18.00 0.50 7.48
N ALA A 323 -17.51 -0.63 8.01
CA ALA A 323 -16.40 -0.65 8.95
C ALA A 323 -15.11 -0.10 8.34
N TYR A 324 -14.80 -0.51 7.12
CA TYR A 324 -13.63 -0.04 6.38
C TYR A 324 -13.67 1.48 6.15
N LYS A 325 -14.80 2.02 5.68
CA LYS A 325 -14.94 3.47 5.43
C LYS A 325 -14.90 4.32 6.69
N ASN A 326 -15.51 3.83 7.77
CA ASN A 326 -15.55 4.55 9.04
C ASN A 326 -14.24 4.45 9.84
N ARG A 327 -13.22 3.72 9.33
CA ARG A 327 -11.98 3.37 10.05
C ARG A 327 -12.23 2.86 11.45
N SER A 328 -13.40 2.24 11.65
CA SER A 328 -13.82 1.79 12.95
C SER A 328 -13.32 0.36 13.09
N THR A 329 -12.37 0.14 13.99
CA THR A 329 -12.19 -1.17 14.62
C THR A 329 -13.40 -1.39 15.52
N SER A 330 -14.58 -1.57 14.91
CA SER A 330 -15.80 -1.72 15.67
C SER A 330 -15.63 -2.93 16.60
N SER A 331 -15.86 -2.72 17.90
CA SER A 331 -15.86 -3.80 18.89
C SER A 331 -16.99 -4.82 18.63
N ASP A 332 -17.92 -4.45 17.76
CA ASP A 332 -19.08 -5.25 17.38
C ASP A 332 -18.66 -6.61 16.78
N PRO A 333 -19.03 -7.73 17.42
CA PRO A 333 -18.65 -9.06 16.95
C PRO A 333 -19.17 -9.39 15.54
N LEU A 334 -20.33 -8.86 15.15
CA LEU A 334 -20.93 -9.12 13.84
C LEU A 334 -20.11 -8.52 12.70
N THR A 335 -19.63 -7.29 12.88
CA THR A 335 -18.79 -6.60 11.89
C THR A 335 -17.44 -7.31 11.71
N ARG A 336 -16.84 -7.80 12.80
CA ARG A 336 -15.58 -8.56 12.75
C ARG A 336 -15.75 -9.89 12.02
N GLU A 337 -16.86 -10.58 12.28
CA GLU A 337 -17.19 -11.83 11.60
C GLU A 337 -17.39 -11.62 10.10
N ALA A 338 -18.12 -10.56 9.70
CA ALA A 338 -18.32 -10.21 8.29
C ALA A 338 -16.99 -9.90 7.58
N LEU A 339 -16.09 -9.14 8.21
CA LEU A 339 -14.74 -8.86 7.69
C LEU A 339 -13.91 -10.14 7.55
N ALA A 340 -13.95 -11.03 8.54
CA ALA A 340 -13.22 -12.30 8.53
C ALA A 340 -13.70 -13.22 7.39
N LYS A 341 -15.02 -13.38 7.24
CA LYS A 341 -15.62 -14.20 6.17
C LYS A 341 -15.28 -13.67 4.79
N ARG A 342 -15.38 -12.36 4.57
CA ARG A 342 -14.97 -11.75 3.29
C ARG A 342 -13.48 -11.92 3.01
N LYS A 343 -12.63 -11.75 4.03
CA LYS A 343 -11.18 -11.98 3.90
C LYS A 343 -10.87 -13.43 3.52
N GLU A 344 -11.59 -14.41 4.08
CA GLU A 344 -11.45 -15.82 3.72
C GLU A 344 -11.87 -16.09 2.27
N ALA A 345 -12.94 -15.45 1.79
CA ALA A 345 -13.34 -15.54 0.39
C ALA A 345 -12.29 -14.96 -0.57
N TYR A 346 -11.79 -13.75 -0.29
CA TYR A 346 -10.76 -13.11 -1.13
C TYR A 346 -9.42 -13.83 -1.05
N LYS A 347 -9.14 -14.56 0.03
CA LYS A 347 -7.94 -15.37 0.16
C LYS A 347 -7.81 -16.39 -0.97
N CYS A 348 -8.91 -16.96 -1.46
CA CYS A 348 -8.88 -17.89 -2.59
C CYS A 348 -8.35 -17.22 -3.88
N ILE A 349 -8.60 -15.91 -4.05
CA ILE A 349 -8.07 -15.12 -5.17
C ILE A 349 -6.57 -14.89 -4.99
N THR A 350 -6.14 -14.45 -3.79
CA THR A 350 -4.71 -14.19 -3.52
C THR A 350 -3.88 -15.47 -3.56
N ASP A 351 -4.40 -16.59 -3.05
CA ASP A 351 -3.73 -17.88 -3.10
C ASP A 351 -3.55 -18.34 -4.56
N ALA A 352 -4.54 -18.13 -5.43
CA ALA A 352 -4.40 -18.41 -6.87
C ALA A 352 -3.36 -17.51 -7.55
N LEU A 353 -3.30 -16.23 -7.19
CA LEU A 353 -2.28 -15.29 -7.67
C LEU A 353 -0.88 -15.67 -7.19
N ASP A 354 -0.73 -16.09 -5.94
CA ASP A 354 0.54 -16.57 -5.36
C ASP A 354 1.05 -17.83 -6.09
N LEU A 355 0.15 -18.77 -6.39
CA LEU A 355 0.49 -19.94 -7.20
C LEU A 355 0.98 -19.53 -8.59
N LEU A 356 0.29 -18.62 -9.28
CA LEU A 356 0.72 -18.11 -10.58
C LEU A 356 2.08 -17.39 -10.53
N MET A 357 2.35 -16.63 -9.47
CA MET A 357 3.65 -16.00 -9.26
C MET A 357 4.76 -17.02 -9.02
N ALA A 358 4.48 -18.10 -8.28
CA ALA A 358 5.43 -19.20 -8.09
C ALA A 358 5.69 -19.96 -9.41
N GLU A 359 4.66 -20.17 -10.22
CA GLU A 359 4.80 -20.76 -11.55
C GLU A 359 5.61 -19.86 -12.49
N ALA A 360 5.37 -18.55 -12.46
CA ALA A 360 6.13 -17.59 -13.26
C ALA A 360 7.62 -17.50 -12.87
N ARG A 361 7.96 -17.82 -11.62
CA ARG A 361 9.37 -17.89 -11.17
C ARG A 361 10.09 -19.18 -11.59
N THR A 362 9.34 -20.27 -11.81
CA THR A 362 9.89 -21.61 -12.02
C THR A 362 9.86 -22.05 -13.48
N LYS A 363 8.85 -21.65 -14.24
CA LYS A 363 8.65 -22.03 -15.65
C LYS A 363 9.26 -20.98 -16.60
N SER A 364 9.71 -21.41 -17.78
CA SER A 364 10.28 -20.53 -18.82
C SER A 364 9.57 -20.69 -20.17
N GLY A 365 9.55 -19.65 -21.00
CA GLY A 365 8.98 -19.68 -22.35
C GLY A 365 7.45 -19.52 -22.36
N ILE A 366 6.74 -20.37 -23.11
CA ILE A 366 5.28 -20.27 -23.32
C ILE A 366 4.50 -20.42 -22.00
N ALA A 367 4.97 -21.28 -21.10
CA ALA A 367 4.34 -21.50 -19.79
C ALA A 367 4.42 -20.28 -18.87
N LEU A 368 5.49 -19.48 -18.97
CA LEU A 368 5.60 -18.21 -18.25
C LEU A 368 4.56 -17.20 -18.78
N GLN A 369 4.43 -17.10 -20.10
CA GLN A 369 3.46 -16.18 -20.72
C GLN A 369 2.02 -16.54 -20.34
N SER A 370 1.68 -17.84 -20.32
CA SER A 370 0.37 -18.31 -19.88
C SER A 370 0.07 -17.96 -18.42
N ALA A 371 1.05 -18.10 -17.51
CA ALA A 371 0.88 -17.73 -16.10
C ALA A 371 0.68 -16.21 -15.92
N VAL A 372 1.43 -15.39 -16.67
CA VAL A 372 1.28 -13.92 -16.64
C VAL A 372 -0.08 -13.49 -17.19
N VAL A 373 -0.54 -14.06 -18.30
CA VAL A 373 -1.86 -13.78 -18.88
C VAL A 373 -2.98 -14.17 -17.90
N SER A 374 -2.85 -15.32 -17.25
CA SER A 374 -3.81 -15.79 -16.24
C SER A 374 -3.87 -14.88 -15.02
N ARG A 375 -2.71 -14.38 -14.56
CA ARG A 375 -2.63 -13.38 -13.48
C ARG A 375 -3.36 -12.10 -13.88
N ASP A 376 -3.04 -11.58 -15.06
CA ASP A 376 -3.63 -10.32 -15.55
C ASP A 376 -5.15 -10.47 -15.75
N LEU A 377 -5.62 -11.64 -16.17
CA LEU A 377 -7.05 -11.96 -16.23
C LEU A 377 -7.71 -11.88 -14.85
N ILE A 378 -7.14 -12.53 -13.83
CA ILE A 378 -7.68 -12.48 -12.45
C ILE A 378 -7.72 -11.03 -11.96
N VAL A 379 -6.62 -10.29 -12.12
CA VAL A 379 -6.54 -8.90 -11.70
C VAL A 379 -7.62 -8.06 -12.38
N ASN A 380 -7.71 -8.09 -13.71
CA ASN A 380 -8.68 -7.30 -14.47
C ASN A 380 -10.14 -7.64 -14.13
N LEU A 381 -10.44 -8.92 -13.85
CA LEU A 381 -11.79 -9.32 -13.40
C LEU A 381 -12.15 -8.72 -12.03
N VAL A 382 -11.19 -8.69 -11.10
CA VAL A 382 -11.41 -8.05 -9.79
C VAL A 382 -11.51 -6.53 -9.94
N LEU A 383 -10.68 -5.91 -10.78
CA LEU A 383 -10.72 -4.46 -11.02
C LEU A 383 -12.06 -3.97 -11.57
N ARG A 384 -12.69 -4.78 -12.45
CA ARG A 384 -14.03 -4.51 -12.99
C ARG A 384 -15.16 -4.82 -12.00
N SER A 385 -14.86 -5.47 -10.88
CA SER A 385 -15.86 -5.82 -9.88
C SER A 385 -16.32 -4.58 -9.09
N LYS A 386 -17.58 -4.60 -8.64
CA LYS A 386 -18.15 -3.53 -7.81
C LYS A 386 -17.74 -3.61 -6.34
N ASP A 387 -16.99 -4.65 -5.96
CA ASP A 387 -16.61 -4.89 -4.57
C ASP A 387 -15.32 -4.15 -4.23
N GLU A 388 -15.47 -3.04 -3.50
CA GLU A 388 -14.35 -2.18 -3.08
C GLU A 388 -13.35 -2.95 -2.20
N LEU A 389 -13.81 -3.89 -1.34
CA LEU A 389 -12.91 -4.63 -0.46
C LEU A 389 -12.07 -5.68 -1.21
N ALA A 390 -12.65 -6.29 -2.25
CA ALA A 390 -11.92 -7.21 -3.12
C ALA A 390 -10.81 -6.46 -3.88
N ASN A 391 -11.16 -5.30 -4.46
CA ASN A 391 -10.21 -4.39 -5.11
C ASN A 391 -9.06 -4.00 -4.16
N VAL A 392 -9.38 -3.55 -2.94
CA VAL A 392 -8.39 -3.20 -1.92
C VAL A 392 -7.47 -4.37 -1.57
N THR A 393 -8.01 -5.59 -1.48
CA THR A 393 -7.22 -6.79 -1.18
C THR A 393 -6.22 -7.09 -2.31
N VAL A 394 -6.65 -7.00 -3.57
CA VAL A 394 -5.77 -7.18 -4.72
C VAL A 394 -4.75 -6.05 -4.84
N PHE A 395 -5.11 -4.80 -4.57
CA PHE A 395 -4.13 -3.69 -4.55
C PHE A 395 -3.04 -3.92 -3.51
N LYS A 396 -3.40 -4.34 -2.29
CA LYS A 396 -2.42 -4.70 -1.26
C LYS A 396 -1.51 -5.83 -1.75
N TRP A 397 -2.09 -6.89 -2.30
CA TRP A 397 -1.32 -8.01 -2.84
C TRP A 397 -0.35 -7.59 -3.96
N LEU A 398 -0.77 -6.70 -4.87
CA LEU A 398 0.08 -6.17 -5.93
C LEU A 398 1.25 -5.35 -5.37
N LEU A 399 1.01 -4.53 -4.36
CA LEU A 399 2.06 -3.74 -3.70
C LEU A 399 3.05 -4.63 -2.94
N ASP A 400 2.55 -5.66 -2.25
CA ASP A 400 3.38 -6.63 -1.51
C ASP A 400 4.28 -7.47 -2.44
N ASN A 401 3.93 -7.57 -3.74
CA ASN A 401 4.69 -8.29 -4.77
C ASN A 401 5.49 -7.36 -5.72
N ASP A 402 5.75 -6.10 -5.34
CA ASP A 402 6.47 -5.10 -6.13
C ASP A 402 5.83 -4.73 -7.48
N LEU A 403 4.55 -5.06 -7.69
CA LEU A 403 3.79 -4.76 -8.90
C LEU A 403 3.14 -3.36 -8.83
N SER A 404 3.91 -2.35 -8.41
CA SER A 404 3.41 -0.99 -8.25
C SER A 404 2.94 -0.37 -9.57
N ASN A 405 3.58 -0.71 -10.69
CA ASN A 405 3.21 -0.19 -12.02
C ASN A 405 1.83 -0.67 -12.47
N THR A 406 1.46 -1.91 -12.14
CA THR A 406 0.12 -2.44 -12.50
C THR A 406 -0.98 -1.79 -11.66
N VAL A 407 -0.68 -1.38 -10.41
CA VAL A 407 -1.63 -0.59 -9.59
C VAL A 407 -1.87 0.80 -10.19
N VAL A 408 -0.83 1.42 -10.75
CA VAL A 408 -0.96 2.70 -11.48
C VAL A 408 -1.80 2.53 -12.74
N GLU A 409 -1.62 1.43 -13.47
CA GLU A 409 -2.37 1.11 -14.68
C GLU A 409 -3.82 0.71 -14.40
N ALA A 410 -4.07 0.06 -13.27
CA ALA A 410 -5.41 -0.32 -12.80
C ALA A 410 -6.35 0.88 -12.58
N GLY A 411 -5.83 2.11 -12.56
CA GLY A 411 -6.61 3.32 -12.38
C GLY A 411 -7.64 3.63 -13.46
N SER A 412 -7.42 3.14 -14.69
CA SER A 412 -8.41 3.24 -15.76
C SER A 412 -9.56 2.25 -15.58
N GLU A 413 -9.32 1.13 -14.90
CA GLU A 413 -10.27 0.03 -14.78
C GLU A 413 -11.06 0.04 -13.47
N SER A 414 -10.48 0.56 -12.38
CA SER A 414 -11.10 0.55 -11.05
C SER A 414 -11.18 1.96 -10.43
N PRO A 415 -12.39 2.42 -10.02
CA PRO A 415 -12.57 3.74 -9.40
C PRO A 415 -12.04 3.81 -7.96
N TYR A 416 -11.66 2.68 -7.36
CA TYR A 416 -11.30 2.57 -5.94
C TYR A 416 -9.80 2.79 -5.66
N VAL A 417 -8.96 2.90 -6.69
CA VAL A 417 -7.50 3.09 -6.53
C VAL A 417 -7.18 4.41 -5.83
N GLU A 418 -7.85 5.52 -6.23
CA GLU A 418 -7.58 6.84 -5.64
C GLU A 418 -7.91 6.87 -4.14
N SER A 419 -9.06 6.32 -3.73
CA SER A 419 -9.47 6.29 -2.32
C SER A 419 -8.56 5.36 -1.49
N PHE A 420 -8.15 4.24 -2.05
CA PHE A 420 -7.21 3.31 -1.42
C PHE A 420 -5.84 3.95 -1.17
N LEU A 421 -5.23 4.54 -2.19
CA LEU A 421 -3.91 5.18 -2.06
C LEU A 421 -3.93 6.36 -1.09
N ARG A 422 -5.00 7.18 -1.10
CA ARG A 422 -5.18 8.25 -0.10
C ARG A 422 -5.28 7.71 1.31
N THR A 423 -6.00 6.61 1.51
CA THR A 423 -6.15 5.98 2.83
C THR A 423 -4.79 5.49 3.35
N LEU A 424 -3.98 4.82 2.51
CA LEU A 424 -2.63 4.39 2.89
C LEU A 424 -1.71 5.54 3.28
N VAL A 425 -1.84 6.68 2.59
CA VAL A 425 -1.07 7.90 2.89
C VAL A 425 -1.49 8.51 4.22
N GLU A 426 -2.80 8.56 4.49
CA GLU A 426 -3.35 9.11 5.74
C GLU A 426 -3.08 8.22 6.96
N GLU A 427 -2.94 6.91 6.76
CA GLU A 427 -2.56 5.94 7.81
C GLU A 427 -1.07 6.02 8.21
N GLY A 428 -0.31 6.99 7.68
CA GLY A 428 1.10 7.18 7.97
C GLY A 428 2.02 6.34 7.09
N GLY A 429 1.54 5.93 5.92
CA GLY A 429 2.31 5.14 4.97
C GLY A 429 3.60 5.82 4.48
N SER A 430 4.56 5.00 4.04
CA SER A 430 5.84 5.44 3.49
C SER A 430 5.67 6.45 2.35
N SER A 431 6.70 7.29 2.15
CA SER A 431 6.82 8.19 0.99
C SER A 431 6.64 7.48 -0.37
N ALA A 432 6.84 6.17 -0.43
CA ALA A 432 6.59 5.36 -1.62
C ALA A 432 5.12 5.38 -2.09
N TYR A 433 4.15 5.41 -1.16
CA TYR A 433 2.72 5.44 -1.54
C TYR A 433 2.30 6.82 -2.07
N LEU A 434 2.92 7.87 -1.55
CA LEU A 434 2.77 9.23 -2.09
C LEU A 434 3.34 9.32 -3.49
N ASP A 435 4.50 8.68 -3.73
CA ASP A 435 5.10 8.59 -5.05
C ASP A 435 4.22 7.83 -6.05
N LEU A 436 3.56 6.77 -5.57
CA LEU A 436 2.61 6.02 -6.37
C LEU A 436 1.35 6.84 -6.72
N LEU A 437 0.85 7.64 -5.78
CA LEU A 437 -0.36 8.43 -5.97
C LEU A 437 -0.19 9.54 -7.02
N TRP A 438 0.95 10.23 -7.05
CA TRP A 438 1.15 11.25 -8.11
C TRP A 438 1.39 10.62 -9.48
N ARG A 439 2.09 9.47 -9.56
CA ARG A 439 2.26 8.69 -10.80
C ARG A 439 0.92 8.18 -11.34
N PHE A 440 0.02 7.77 -10.44
CA PHE A 440 -1.36 7.43 -10.77
C PHE A 440 -2.10 8.62 -11.40
N TYR A 441 -2.02 9.81 -10.80
CA TYR A 441 -2.66 10.99 -11.37
C TYR A 441 -2.08 11.40 -12.72
N GLU A 442 -0.76 11.30 -12.91
CA GLU A 442 -0.09 11.56 -14.18
C GLU A 442 -0.56 10.60 -15.28
N ARG A 443 -0.61 9.30 -15.00
CA ARG A 443 -1.04 8.29 -15.96
C ARG A 443 -2.51 8.44 -16.35
N ASN A 444 -3.37 8.79 -15.40
CA ASN A 444 -4.80 9.01 -15.64
C ASN A 444 -5.12 10.37 -16.28
N GLY A 445 -4.10 11.16 -16.66
CA GLY A 445 -4.26 12.46 -17.29
C GLY A 445 -4.77 13.56 -16.35
N ASN A 446 -4.80 13.33 -15.03
CA ASN A 446 -5.21 14.33 -14.04
C ASN A 446 -4.01 15.12 -13.51
N PHE A 447 -3.35 15.86 -14.42
CA PHE A 447 -2.12 16.56 -14.11
C PHE A 447 -2.29 17.65 -13.05
N ALA A 448 -3.48 18.27 -12.94
CA ALA A 448 -3.76 19.29 -11.93
C ALA A 448 -3.74 18.73 -10.50
N LYS A 449 -4.30 17.54 -10.27
CA LYS A 449 -4.23 16.86 -8.96
C LYS A 449 -2.79 16.41 -8.66
N ALA A 450 -2.08 15.88 -9.65
CA ALA A 450 -0.68 15.48 -9.50
C ALA A 450 0.22 16.66 -9.07
N ALA A 451 0.10 17.80 -9.77
CA ALA A 451 0.90 18.99 -9.49
C ALA A 451 0.62 19.55 -8.08
N ARG A 452 -0.65 19.63 -7.66
CA ARG A 452 -1.01 20.07 -6.31
C ARG A 452 -0.50 19.13 -5.22
N LEU A 453 -0.56 17.82 -5.45
CA LEU A 453 -0.04 16.83 -4.52
C LEU A 453 1.48 17.00 -4.36
N LEU A 454 2.22 17.01 -5.47
CA LEU A 454 3.67 17.19 -5.49
C LEU A 454 4.11 18.51 -4.84
N TYR A 455 3.39 19.60 -5.12
CA TYR A 455 3.62 20.89 -4.49
C TYR A 455 3.42 20.85 -2.97
N THR A 456 2.34 20.21 -2.51
CA THR A 456 2.08 20.02 -1.07
C THR A 456 3.17 19.15 -0.43
N LEU A 457 3.67 18.14 -1.13
CA LEU A 457 4.75 17.27 -0.66
C LEU A 457 6.08 17.99 -0.48
N ALA A 458 6.45 18.82 -1.47
CA ALA A 458 7.67 19.61 -1.39
C ALA A 458 7.68 20.57 -0.19
N ARG A 459 6.50 21.03 0.25
CA ARG A 459 6.31 21.97 1.38
C ARG A 459 6.14 21.31 2.74
N ARG A 460 6.04 19.98 2.83
CA ARG A 460 5.89 19.30 4.13
C ARG A 460 7.14 19.49 4.99
N ASP A 461 6.94 19.76 6.28
CA ASP A 461 7.99 19.82 7.28
C ASP A 461 8.34 18.38 7.70
N THR A 462 9.42 17.83 7.17
CA THR A 462 9.83 16.44 7.44
C THR A 462 11.31 16.28 7.08
N SER A 463 12.08 15.59 7.93
CA SER A 463 13.48 15.22 7.67
C SER A 463 13.64 13.96 6.82
N ALA A 464 12.53 13.37 6.33
CA ALA A 464 12.54 12.17 5.49
C ALA A 464 12.90 12.45 4.02
N PHE A 465 12.96 13.73 3.63
CA PHE A 465 13.24 14.17 2.26
C PHE A 465 14.44 15.12 2.26
N ASP A 466 15.42 14.82 1.41
CA ASP A 466 16.52 15.74 1.12
C ASP A 466 16.05 16.89 0.19
N LEU A 467 16.86 17.95 0.11
CA LEU A 467 16.54 19.10 -0.75
C LEU A 467 16.46 18.71 -2.23
N ARG A 468 17.27 17.75 -2.68
CA ARG A 468 17.28 17.27 -4.06
C ARG A 468 15.96 16.62 -4.44
N ARG A 469 15.37 15.78 -3.58
CA ARG A 469 14.07 15.17 -3.83
C ARG A 469 12.94 16.20 -3.80
N ARG A 470 13.01 17.23 -2.94
CA ARG A 470 12.05 18.35 -2.95
C ARG A 470 12.10 19.13 -4.27
N ILE A 471 13.30 19.42 -4.78
CA ILE A 471 13.49 20.06 -6.09
C ILE A 471 12.94 19.18 -7.22
N ALA A 472 13.18 17.87 -7.17
CA ALA A 472 12.61 16.94 -8.13
C ALA A 472 11.07 16.95 -8.10
N TYR A 473 10.46 17.00 -6.91
CA TYR A 473 9.00 17.14 -6.77
C TYR A 473 8.48 18.45 -7.33
N LEU A 474 9.15 19.58 -7.07
CA LEU A 474 8.75 20.88 -7.63
C LEU A 474 8.92 20.93 -9.15
N SER A 475 9.99 20.35 -9.69
CA SER A 475 10.24 20.24 -11.12
C SER A 475 9.16 19.38 -11.81
N GLN A 476 8.80 18.25 -11.21
CA GLN A 476 7.72 17.41 -11.73
C GLN A 476 6.36 18.11 -11.58
N ALA A 477 6.11 18.81 -10.46
CA ALA A 477 4.89 19.59 -10.26
C ALA A 477 4.74 20.67 -11.33
N LEU A 478 5.85 21.34 -11.70
CA LEU A 478 5.89 22.34 -12.76
C LEU A 478 5.56 21.72 -14.13
N MET A 479 6.13 20.56 -14.46
CA MET A 479 5.83 19.85 -15.70
C MET A 479 4.35 19.42 -15.77
N CYS A 480 3.81 18.84 -14.70
CA CYS A 480 2.39 18.49 -14.61
C CYS A 480 1.49 19.73 -14.65
N ALA A 481 1.87 20.83 -13.99
CA ALA A 481 1.09 22.07 -14.01
C ALA A 481 1.05 22.70 -15.42
N ARG A 482 2.14 22.60 -16.20
CA ARG A 482 2.18 23.06 -17.60
C ARG A 482 1.25 22.21 -18.47
N ALA A 483 1.35 20.89 -18.35
CA ALA A 483 0.45 19.97 -19.04
C ALA A 483 -1.03 20.18 -18.67
N ALA A 484 -1.33 20.51 -17.41
CA ALA A 484 -2.68 20.84 -16.96
C ALA A 484 -3.19 22.17 -17.55
N ALA A 485 -2.34 23.19 -17.63
CA ALA A 485 -2.69 24.49 -18.21
C ALA A 485 -2.99 24.40 -19.71
N ASP A 486 -2.34 23.49 -20.42
CA ASP A 486 -2.62 23.22 -21.84
C ASP A 486 -3.99 22.52 -22.05
N GLN A 487 -4.47 21.75 -21.05
CA GLN A 487 -5.73 21.01 -21.12
C GLN A 487 -6.95 21.81 -20.68
N LEU A 488 -6.80 22.58 -19.61
CA LEU A 488 -7.85 23.38 -19.00
C LEU A 488 -7.62 24.82 -19.44
N GLY A 489 -8.38 25.30 -20.44
CA GLY A 489 -8.30 26.69 -20.95
C GLY A 489 -8.62 27.80 -19.91
N ASP A 490 -8.61 27.48 -18.61
CA ASP A 490 -8.72 28.40 -17.49
C ASP A 490 -7.31 28.94 -17.15
N GLU A 491 -6.87 29.88 -17.99
CA GLU A 491 -5.49 30.35 -18.02
C GLU A 491 -5.06 31.07 -16.74
N CYS A 492 -5.97 31.73 -16.01
CA CYS A 492 -5.58 32.68 -14.96
C CYS A 492 -5.08 31.97 -13.69
N GLU A 493 -5.87 31.06 -13.13
CA GLU A 493 -5.50 30.35 -11.89
C GLU A 493 -4.39 29.33 -12.13
N SER A 494 -4.40 28.65 -13.28
CA SER A 494 -3.33 27.72 -13.68
C SER A 494 -2.00 28.45 -13.87
N ARG A 495 -2.01 29.64 -14.47
CA ARG A 495 -0.81 30.48 -14.64
C ARG A 495 -0.29 31.04 -13.31
N LYS A 496 -1.17 31.46 -12.40
CA LYS A 496 -0.76 31.88 -11.04
C LYS A 496 -0.11 30.72 -10.28
N PHE A 497 -0.71 29.53 -10.32
CA PHE A 497 -0.15 28.35 -9.69
C PHE A 497 1.23 27.99 -10.30
N LEU A 498 1.35 28.03 -11.63
CA LEU A 498 2.62 27.83 -12.33
C LEU A 498 3.72 28.80 -11.88
N LEU A 499 3.41 30.10 -11.82
CA LEU A 499 4.35 31.11 -11.35
C LEU A 499 4.73 30.89 -9.88
N GLY A 500 3.78 30.46 -9.04
CA GLY A 500 4.05 30.11 -7.65
C GLY A 500 4.99 28.91 -7.50
N VAL A 501 4.76 27.83 -8.26
CA VAL A 501 5.63 26.64 -8.26
C VAL A 501 7.02 26.99 -8.79
N GLN A 502 7.12 27.80 -9.85
CA GLN A 502 8.40 28.26 -10.40
C GLN A 502 9.18 29.08 -9.36
N ALA A 503 8.54 30.05 -8.72
CA ALA A 503 9.20 30.88 -7.70
C ALA A 503 9.70 30.04 -6.52
N GLU A 504 8.93 29.04 -6.06
CA GLU A 504 9.40 28.12 -5.01
C GLU A 504 10.53 27.20 -5.48
N LEU A 505 10.53 26.76 -6.74
CA LEU A 505 11.62 25.99 -7.32
C LEU A 505 12.92 26.80 -7.34
N ASP A 506 12.87 28.05 -7.79
CA ASP A 506 14.02 28.95 -7.84
C ASP A 506 14.61 29.16 -6.42
N VAL A 507 13.75 29.34 -5.42
CA VAL A 507 14.16 29.45 -4.00
C VAL A 507 14.74 28.14 -3.47
N ALA A 508 14.16 26.99 -3.81
CA ALA A 508 14.68 25.68 -3.42
C ALA A 508 16.07 25.39 -4.01
N GLU A 509 16.33 25.82 -5.25
CA GLU A 509 17.67 25.74 -5.86
C GLU A 509 18.69 26.62 -5.14
N ILE A 510 18.29 27.82 -4.71
CA ILE A 510 19.14 28.69 -3.88
C ILE A 510 19.40 28.05 -2.51
N GLN A 511 18.40 27.40 -1.92
CA GLN A 511 18.55 26.68 -0.67
C GLN A 511 19.54 25.50 -0.79
N LEU A 512 19.49 24.73 -1.88
CA LEU A 512 20.49 23.70 -2.19
C LEU A 512 21.88 24.30 -2.41
N ALA A 513 21.97 25.45 -3.08
CA ALA A 513 23.25 26.17 -3.22
C ALA A 513 23.80 26.62 -1.86
N THR A 514 22.92 27.02 -0.93
CA THR A 514 23.26 27.41 0.45
C THR A 514 23.83 26.22 1.22
N GLU A 515 23.20 25.05 1.12
CA GLU A 515 23.69 23.80 1.71
C GLU A 515 25.11 23.46 1.21
N ASN A 516 25.32 23.50 -0.12
CA ASN A 516 26.63 23.25 -0.72
C ASN A 516 27.69 24.27 -0.26
N ALA A 517 27.32 25.54 -0.11
CA ALA A 517 28.22 26.59 0.36
C ALA A 517 28.61 26.39 1.84
N ILE A 518 27.67 25.98 2.70
CA ILE A 518 27.95 25.66 4.11
C ILE A 518 28.85 24.43 4.22
N LEU A 519 28.60 23.40 3.41
CA LEU A 519 29.45 22.21 3.34
C LEU A 519 30.90 22.58 2.99
N ALA A 520 31.10 23.47 2.01
CA ALA A 520 32.41 23.93 1.55
C ALA A 520 33.21 24.70 2.62
N LYS A 521 32.56 25.39 3.59
CA LYS A 521 33.27 26.18 4.62
C LYS A 521 34.01 25.30 5.63
N LYS A 522 35.35 25.28 5.60
CA LYS A 522 36.16 24.34 6.42
C LYS A 522 36.01 24.47 7.95
N HIS A 523 35.77 25.67 8.48
CA HIS A 523 35.88 25.97 9.93
C HIS A 523 34.54 26.18 10.66
N LEU A 524 33.43 25.70 10.10
CA LEU A 524 32.11 25.88 10.68
C LEU A 524 31.77 24.72 11.65
N ALA A 525 31.49 25.03 12.92
CA ALA A 525 31.07 24.04 13.93
C ALA A 525 29.57 23.77 13.82
N GLY A 526 29.14 22.52 14.04
CA GLY A 526 27.70 22.15 13.99
C GLY A 526 27.10 22.07 12.58
N LYS A 527 27.90 21.83 11.54
CA LYS A 527 27.40 21.74 10.14
C LYS A 527 26.25 20.76 9.96
N ALA A 528 26.32 19.59 10.60
CA ALA A 528 25.31 18.55 10.43
C ALA A 528 23.92 19.01 10.90
N GLU A 529 23.85 19.68 12.05
CA GLU A 529 22.60 20.23 12.60
C GLU A 529 22.04 21.36 11.71
N LEU A 530 22.92 22.17 11.13
CA LEU A 530 22.52 23.24 10.20
C LEU A 530 21.98 22.70 8.87
N ILE A 531 22.58 21.62 8.35
CA ILE A 531 22.12 20.95 7.14
C ILE A 531 20.78 20.26 7.41
N GLU A 532 20.64 19.55 8.53
CA GLU A 532 19.37 18.94 8.91
C GLU A 532 18.25 19.98 9.04
N LYS A 533 18.57 21.15 9.61
CA LYS A 533 17.65 22.29 9.67
C LYS A 533 17.35 22.90 8.29
N LEU A 534 18.28 22.88 7.35
CA LEU A 534 18.05 23.29 5.97
C LEU A 534 17.19 22.28 5.20
N GLU A 535 17.35 20.98 5.44
CA GLU A 535 16.58 19.95 4.73
C GLU A 535 15.16 19.76 5.28
N SER A 536 14.91 20.20 6.52
CA SER A 536 13.63 19.97 7.20
C SER A 536 12.43 20.60 6.50
N ARG A 537 12.63 21.75 5.82
CA ARG A 537 11.56 22.48 5.12
C ARG A 537 12.10 23.41 4.02
N LEU A 538 11.20 23.85 3.14
CA LEU A 538 11.49 24.96 2.23
C LEU A 538 11.36 26.29 2.98
N TYR A 539 12.37 27.14 2.87
CA TYR A 539 12.38 28.48 3.45
C TYR A 539 11.98 29.52 2.41
N SER A 540 11.46 30.65 2.87
CA SER A 540 11.29 31.82 1.99
C SER A 540 12.64 32.48 1.68
N SER A 541 12.70 33.28 0.61
CA SER A 541 13.89 34.05 0.23
C SER A 541 14.44 34.92 1.38
N GLN A 542 13.56 35.57 2.14
CA GLN A 542 13.94 36.38 3.30
C GLN A 542 14.46 35.54 4.47
N GLU A 543 13.80 34.41 4.76
CA GLU A 543 14.28 33.51 5.82
C GLU A 543 15.65 32.90 5.47
N LEU A 544 15.90 32.54 4.21
CA LEU A 544 17.22 32.09 3.76
C LEU A 544 18.28 33.16 3.96
N LEU A 545 17.94 34.42 3.69
CA LEU A 545 18.82 35.55 3.89
C LEU A 545 19.19 35.72 5.38
N ASP A 546 18.17 35.82 6.23
CA ASP A 546 18.33 36.19 7.65
C ASP A 546 18.88 35.04 8.51
N LEU A 547 18.50 33.79 8.21
CA LEU A 547 18.86 32.64 9.03
C LEU A 547 20.15 31.94 8.58
N PHE A 548 20.53 32.08 7.30
CA PHE A 548 21.66 31.34 6.73
C PHE A 548 22.65 32.24 6.00
N ALA A 549 22.21 33.06 5.05
CA ALA A 549 23.15 33.78 4.19
C ALA A 549 23.98 34.84 4.96
N VAL A 550 23.31 35.71 5.72
CA VAL A 550 23.96 36.77 6.51
C VAL A 550 24.76 36.21 7.71
N PRO A 551 24.22 35.29 8.55
CA PRO A 551 24.97 34.79 9.71
C PRO A 551 26.23 34.00 9.37
N PHE A 552 26.28 33.42 8.17
CA PHE A 552 27.40 32.60 7.72
C PHE A 552 28.23 33.24 6.62
N ASP A 553 28.08 34.55 6.35
CA ASP A 553 28.84 35.29 5.33
C ASP A 553 28.83 34.56 3.97
N LEU A 554 27.65 34.31 3.42
CA LEU A 554 27.45 33.63 2.14
C LEU A 554 27.03 34.65 1.07
N PHE A 555 27.92 35.55 0.70
CA PHE A 555 27.62 36.70 -0.16
C PHE A 555 27.07 36.33 -1.55
N GLU A 556 27.47 35.19 -2.10
CA GLU A 556 26.90 34.68 -3.37
C GLU A 556 25.44 34.26 -3.24
N ILE A 557 25.08 33.69 -2.08
CA ILE A 557 23.70 33.33 -1.77
C ILE A 557 22.89 34.59 -1.55
N GLU A 558 23.42 35.59 -0.82
CA GLU A 558 22.78 36.91 -0.67
C GLU A 558 22.48 37.53 -2.04
N LEU A 559 23.46 37.50 -2.96
CA LEU A 559 23.28 38.00 -4.32
C LEU A 559 22.23 37.19 -5.12
N ALA A 560 22.24 35.86 -4.99
CA ALA A 560 21.25 35.00 -5.63
C ALA A 560 19.83 35.26 -5.09
N VAL A 561 19.68 35.50 -3.79
CA VAL A 561 18.41 35.88 -3.15
C VAL A 561 17.91 37.23 -3.67
N CYS A 562 18.77 38.25 -3.75
CA CYS A 562 18.40 39.56 -4.31
C CYS A 562 17.90 39.43 -5.76
N HIS A 563 18.59 38.64 -6.58
CA HIS A 563 18.16 38.37 -7.95
C HIS A 563 16.80 37.64 -8.01
N CYS A 564 16.60 36.63 -7.17
CA CYS A 564 15.36 35.86 -7.12
C CYS A 564 14.16 36.69 -6.64
N ALA A 565 14.36 37.60 -5.70
CA ALA A 565 13.33 38.47 -5.16
C ALA A 565 13.07 39.74 -6.00
N ASP A 566 13.80 39.91 -7.10
CA ASP A 566 13.93 41.17 -7.87
C ASP A 566 14.18 42.42 -7.00
N ALA A 567 14.92 42.24 -5.89
CA ALA A 567 15.26 43.29 -4.94
C ALA A 567 16.59 43.94 -5.33
N TYR A 568 16.53 45.14 -5.90
CA TYR A 568 17.72 45.88 -6.35
C TYR A 568 17.99 47.13 -5.51
N ASP A 569 19.12 47.13 -4.82
CA ASP A 569 19.78 48.33 -4.30
C ASP A 569 21.22 48.36 -4.82
N LYS A 570 21.55 49.39 -5.60
CA LYS A 570 22.87 49.56 -6.20
C LYS A 570 24.01 49.44 -5.17
N LYS A 571 23.87 50.08 -4.01
CA LYS A 571 24.93 50.09 -2.99
C LYS A 571 25.12 48.70 -2.37
N VAL A 572 24.02 48.00 -2.10
CA VAL A 572 24.05 46.65 -1.54
C VAL A 572 24.71 45.70 -2.53
N ILE A 573 24.29 45.71 -3.79
CA ILE A 573 24.87 44.85 -4.84
C ILE A 573 26.35 45.13 -5.04
N GLU A 574 26.77 46.39 -5.14
CA GLU A 574 28.19 46.76 -5.27
C GLU A 574 29.00 46.28 -4.05
N THR A 575 28.44 46.39 -2.85
CA THR A 575 29.09 45.92 -1.61
C THR A 575 29.22 44.39 -1.58
N LEU A 576 28.16 43.66 -1.96
CA LEU A 576 28.18 42.20 -2.05
C LEU A 576 29.21 41.71 -3.06
N CYS A 577 29.23 42.31 -4.26
CA CYS A 577 30.22 42.00 -5.28
C CYS A 577 31.67 42.24 -4.79
N SER A 578 31.89 43.33 -4.04
CA SER A 578 33.20 43.62 -3.45
C SER A 578 33.61 42.55 -2.43
N ARG A 579 32.68 42.17 -1.55
CA ARG A 579 32.90 41.12 -0.54
C ARG A 579 33.14 39.75 -1.14
N ILE A 580 32.49 39.40 -2.26
CA ILE A 580 32.75 38.14 -2.98
C ILE A 580 34.21 38.10 -3.47
N VAL A 581 34.71 39.19 -4.05
CA VAL A 581 36.11 39.28 -4.52
C VAL A 581 37.08 39.19 -3.34
N GLU A 582 36.78 39.89 -2.24
CA GLU A 582 37.58 39.85 -1.00
C GLU A 582 37.65 38.45 -0.40
N GLN A 583 36.52 37.78 -0.29
CA GLN A 583 36.44 36.44 0.28
C GLN A 583 37.26 35.43 -0.54
N GLU A 584 37.13 35.43 -1.88
CA GLU A 584 37.91 34.55 -2.75
C GLU A 584 39.42 34.81 -2.63
N LEU A 585 39.82 36.07 -2.46
CA LEU A 585 41.22 36.44 -2.27
C LEU A 585 41.78 36.00 -0.91
N GLU A 586 40.96 36.04 0.14
CA GLU A 586 41.32 35.59 1.48
C GLU A 586 41.38 34.05 1.57
N GLU A 587 40.46 33.34 0.92
CA GLU A 587 40.47 31.86 0.84
C GLU A 587 41.70 31.33 0.09
N CYS A 588 42.27 32.12 -0.81
CA CYS A 588 43.48 31.80 -1.55
C CYS A 588 44.76 32.41 -0.94
N ARG A 589 44.67 32.94 0.29
CA ARG A 589 45.81 33.54 0.98
C ARG A 589 46.90 32.50 1.22
N GLY A 590 48.09 32.74 0.66
CA GLY A 590 49.24 31.83 0.71
C GLY A 590 49.48 31.01 -0.56
N GLN A 591 48.61 31.09 -1.57
CA GLN A 591 48.85 30.51 -2.90
C GLN A 591 49.65 31.47 -3.80
N SER A 592 50.24 30.97 -4.90
CA SER A 592 50.93 31.81 -5.88
C SER A 592 49.98 32.79 -6.57
N CYS A 593 50.49 33.94 -7.01
CA CYS A 593 49.68 34.98 -7.64
C CYS A 593 48.92 34.47 -8.88
N ASP A 594 49.53 33.61 -9.69
CA ASP A 594 48.88 33.05 -10.89
C ASP A 594 47.64 32.22 -10.54
N VAL A 595 47.71 31.41 -9.47
CA VAL A 595 46.56 30.59 -9.02
C VAL A 595 45.45 31.48 -8.45
N ARG A 596 45.81 32.55 -7.73
CA ARG A 596 44.84 33.52 -7.20
C ARG A 596 44.09 34.24 -8.32
N VAL A 597 44.81 34.72 -9.33
CA VAL A 597 44.23 35.39 -10.51
C VAL A 597 43.36 34.42 -11.30
N GLU A 598 43.78 33.17 -11.45
CA GLU A 598 43.02 32.15 -12.18
C GLU A 598 41.71 31.77 -11.46
N ARG A 599 41.74 31.66 -10.13
CA ARG A 599 40.52 31.45 -9.33
C ARG A 599 39.56 32.62 -9.44
N LEU A 600 40.04 33.86 -9.26
CA LEU A 600 39.24 35.07 -9.49
C LEU A 600 38.63 35.10 -10.89
N ARG A 601 39.43 34.77 -11.91
CA ARG A 601 38.99 34.67 -13.30
C ARG A 601 37.84 33.69 -13.42
N THR A 602 37.98 32.47 -12.90
CA THR A 602 36.93 31.43 -12.99
C THR A 602 35.66 31.83 -12.25
N ARG A 603 35.79 32.45 -11.07
CA ARG A 603 34.64 32.84 -10.24
C ARG A 603 33.85 34.00 -10.82
N ILE A 604 34.54 35.06 -11.23
CA ILE A 604 33.91 36.23 -11.87
C ILE A 604 33.28 35.82 -13.20
N ALA A 605 33.91 34.92 -13.96
CA ALA A 605 33.32 34.39 -15.19
C ALA A 605 32.01 33.62 -14.92
N ALA A 606 32.00 32.74 -13.92
CA ALA A 606 30.79 32.00 -13.55
C ALA A 606 29.63 32.93 -13.15
N LEU A 607 29.90 33.94 -12.31
CA LEU A 607 28.89 34.91 -11.88
C LEU A 607 28.41 35.81 -13.01
N TYR A 608 29.33 36.29 -13.85
CA TYR A 608 28.99 37.11 -15.01
C TYR A 608 28.09 36.37 -16.00
N THR A 609 28.38 35.10 -16.26
CA THR A 609 27.52 34.24 -17.11
C THR A 609 26.17 34.00 -16.45
N ARG A 610 26.12 33.75 -15.13
CA ARG A 610 24.86 33.54 -14.40
C ARG A 610 23.91 34.74 -14.46
N TYR A 611 24.44 35.95 -14.34
CA TYR A 611 23.65 37.20 -14.31
C TYR A 611 23.61 37.93 -15.66
N SER A 612 23.98 37.28 -16.77
CA SER A 612 24.11 37.95 -18.08
C SER A 612 22.80 38.53 -18.61
N LEU A 613 21.66 37.92 -18.25
CA LEU A 613 20.32 38.40 -18.62
C LEU A 613 19.91 39.67 -17.87
N GLN A 614 20.45 39.88 -16.67
CA GLN A 614 20.15 41.02 -15.81
C GLN A 614 21.43 41.64 -15.24
N PRO A 615 22.20 42.39 -16.06
CA PRO A 615 23.52 42.89 -15.69
C PRO A 615 23.50 43.89 -14.51
N LYS A 616 22.32 44.39 -14.10
CA LYS A 616 22.14 45.22 -12.90
C LYS A 616 22.60 44.51 -11.62
N TYR A 617 22.44 43.20 -11.52
CA TYR A 617 22.83 42.41 -10.34
C TYR A 617 24.31 42.06 -10.30
N PHE A 618 25.05 42.22 -11.40
CA PHE A 618 26.49 41.98 -11.41
C PHE A 618 27.20 43.08 -12.21
N PRO A 619 27.39 44.27 -11.61
CA PRO A 619 27.99 45.42 -12.28
C PRO A 619 29.48 45.18 -12.54
N ILE A 620 29.79 44.62 -13.71
CA ILE A 620 31.12 44.16 -14.07
C ILE A 620 32.19 45.26 -13.97
N GLU A 621 31.85 46.52 -14.26
CA GLU A 621 32.78 47.66 -14.13
C GLU A 621 33.21 47.86 -12.69
N THR A 622 32.28 47.81 -11.74
CA THR A 622 32.59 47.93 -10.31
C THR A 622 33.41 46.74 -9.83
N VAL A 623 33.05 45.52 -10.25
CA VAL A 623 33.81 44.30 -9.92
C VAL A 623 35.26 44.39 -10.44
N LEU A 624 35.45 44.85 -11.68
CA LEU A 624 36.79 45.02 -12.26
C LEU A 624 37.59 46.13 -11.55
N CYS A 625 36.94 47.20 -11.08
CA CYS A 625 37.57 48.18 -10.21
C CYS A 625 38.04 47.56 -8.89
N GLU A 626 37.22 46.70 -8.26
CA GLU A 626 37.63 45.98 -7.05
C GLU A 626 38.81 45.04 -7.31
N VAL A 627 38.85 44.36 -8.46
CA VAL A 627 40.02 43.55 -8.87
C VAL A 627 41.28 44.42 -9.00
N LEU A 628 41.17 45.65 -9.51
CA LEU A 628 42.29 46.59 -9.59
C LEU A 628 42.74 47.06 -8.20
N THR A 629 41.80 47.49 -7.36
CA THR A 629 42.08 47.93 -5.98
C THR A 629 42.74 46.82 -5.16
N HIS A 630 42.17 45.61 -5.21
CA HIS A 630 42.72 44.46 -4.52
C HIS A 630 44.00 43.93 -5.15
N GLY A 631 44.17 44.09 -6.45
CA GLY A 631 45.42 43.76 -7.12
C GLY A 631 46.60 44.61 -6.63
N LEU A 632 46.38 45.91 -6.45
CA LEU A 632 47.37 46.80 -5.87
C LEU A 632 47.66 46.47 -4.39
N SER A 633 46.63 46.24 -3.58
CA SER A 633 46.79 45.99 -2.14
C SER A 633 47.39 44.61 -1.83
N ASN A 634 47.09 43.59 -2.65
CA ASN A 634 47.55 42.21 -2.48
C ASN A 634 48.79 41.85 -3.32
N GLY A 635 49.32 42.79 -4.12
CA GLY A 635 50.49 42.56 -4.97
C GLY A 635 50.25 41.58 -6.11
N LEU A 636 49.05 41.58 -6.70
CA LEU A 636 48.76 40.79 -7.90
C LEU A 636 49.49 41.41 -9.12
N PRO A 637 49.88 40.61 -10.13
CA PRO A 637 50.57 41.13 -11.30
C PRO A 637 49.67 42.09 -12.11
N PRO A 638 50.22 43.11 -12.79
CA PRO A 638 49.44 44.03 -13.62
C PRO A 638 48.66 43.35 -14.77
N SER A 639 49.05 42.13 -15.16
CA SER A 639 48.33 41.30 -16.12
C SER A 639 47.00 40.72 -15.59
N SER A 640 46.70 40.89 -14.29
CA SER A 640 45.51 40.30 -13.64
C SER A 640 44.20 40.76 -14.29
N LEU A 641 44.06 42.06 -14.58
CA LEU A 641 42.86 42.60 -15.22
C LEU A 641 42.64 41.99 -16.61
N GLN A 642 43.71 41.87 -17.39
CA GLN A 642 43.67 41.25 -18.72
C GLN A 642 43.29 39.76 -18.64
N THR A 643 43.86 39.05 -17.66
CA THR A 643 43.65 37.61 -17.45
C THR A 643 42.20 37.34 -17.06
N VAL A 644 41.65 38.09 -16.10
CA VAL A 644 40.23 38.03 -15.74
C VAL A 644 39.34 38.37 -16.94
N GLY A 645 39.68 39.45 -17.66
CA GLY A 645 38.98 39.87 -18.86
C GLY A 645 39.08 38.90 -20.05
N SER A 646 39.96 37.89 -20.01
CA SER A 646 40.22 37.00 -21.16
C SER A 646 39.16 35.92 -21.34
N SER A 647 38.59 35.45 -20.23
CA SER A 647 37.54 34.43 -20.24
C SER A 647 36.13 34.99 -20.17
N LEU A 648 36.00 36.28 -19.94
CA LEU A 648 34.72 36.96 -19.92
C LEU A 648 34.33 37.33 -21.37
N PRO A 649 33.09 37.12 -21.82
CA PRO A 649 32.57 37.69 -23.07
C PRO A 649 32.29 39.19 -22.91
N VAL A 650 33.19 39.90 -22.22
CA VAL A 650 33.10 41.30 -21.89
C VAL A 650 33.84 42.09 -22.97
N PRO A 651 33.21 43.12 -23.58
CA PRO A 651 33.88 43.98 -24.55
C PRO A 651 35.11 44.65 -23.94
N PHE A 652 36.18 44.80 -24.73
CA PHE A 652 37.39 45.56 -24.34
C PHE A 652 37.05 46.93 -23.74
N GLN A 653 35.97 47.57 -24.21
CA GLN A 653 35.47 48.84 -23.69
C GLN A 653 35.23 48.80 -22.17
N LYS A 654 34.65 47.73 -21.63
CA LYS A 654 34.34 47.62 -20.20
C LYS A 654 35.59 47.48 -19.33
N LEU A 655 36.66 46.86 -19.85
CA LEU A 655 37.97 46.82 -19.19
C LEU A 655 38.59 48.22 -19.14
N LEU A 656 38.52 48.95 -20.25
CA LEU A 656 38.98 50.34 -20.33
C LEU A 656 38.13 51.27 -19.45
N ASP A 657 36.82 51.06 -19.42
CA ASP A 657 35.89 51.85 -18.60
C ASP A 657 36.18 51.64 -17.11
N ALA A 658 36.47 50.41 -16.66
CA ALA A 658 36.91 50.15 -15.29
C ALA A 658 38.21 50.90 -14.91
N ILE A 659 39.19 50.93 -15.82
CA ILE A 659 40.43 51.72 -15.64
C ILE A 659 40.10 53.21 -15.50
N THR A 660 39.29 53.77 -16.41
CA THR A 660 38.89 55.17 -16.34
C THR A 660 38.04 55.49 -15.11
N LEU A 661 37.24 54.52 -14.65
CA LEU A 661 36.37 54.65 -13.48
C LEU A 661 37.23 54.73 -12.21
N CYS A 662 38.25 53.88 -12.06
CA CYS A 662 39.22 53.99 -10.97
C CYS A 662 39.91 55.36 -10.96
N GLN A 663 40.40 55.80 -12.12
CA GLN A 663 41.10 57.07 -12.30
C GLN A 663 40.22 58.28 -11.92
N LYS A 664 38.91 58.24 -12.24
CA LYS A 664 37.96 59.34 -11.99
C LYS A 664 37.39 59.31 -10.57
N ARG A 665 36.99 58.13 -10.08
CA ARG A 665 36.22 57.94 -8.85
C ARG A 665 37.03 58.27 -7.59
N ASP A 666 38.31 57.92 -7.56
CA ASP A 666 39.16 58.11 -6.38
C ASP A 666 40.46 58.87 -6.74
N PRO A 667 40.69 60.06 -6.15
CA PRO A 667 41.93 60.82 -6.33
C PRO A 667 43.20 60.05 -5.96
N PHE A 668 43.11 59.01 -5.12
CA PHE A 668 44.23 58.15 -4.75
C PHE A 668 44.98 57.60 -5.97
N TRP A 669 44.26 57.15 -7.01
CA TRP A 669 44.85 56.60 -8.23
C TRP A 669 45.65 57.61 -9.06
N ARG A 670 45.42 58.92 -8.84
CA ARG A 670 46.15 59.99 -9.55
C ARG A 670 47.30 60.55 -8.72
N ASN A 671 47.12 60.58 -7.40
CA ASN A 671 48.04 61.26 -6.49
C ASN A 671 49.11 60.32 -5.90
N ASN A 672 48.93 59.01 -5.99
CA ASN A 672 49.89 58.03 -5.52
C ASN A 672 50.66 57.42 -6.69
N GLU A 673 51.99 57.63 -6.72
CA GLU A 673 52.87 57.14 -7.79
C GLU A 673 52.73 55.64 -8.03
N ARG A 674 52.72 54.82 -6.96
CA ARG A 674 52.61 53.35 -7.09
C ARG A 674 51.28 52.92 -7.68
N ALA A 675 50.19 53.56 -7.26
CA ALA A 675 48.85 53.25 -7.76
C ALA A 675 48.71 53.66 -9.24
N MET A 676 49.26 54.82 -9.60
CA MET A 676 49.29 55.32 -10.97
C MET A 676 50.11 54.40 -11.89
N THR A 677 51.33 54.02 -11.49
CA THR A 677 52.18 53.10 -12.25
C THR A 677 51.49 51.76 -12.46
N TYR A 678 50.91 51.16 -11.40
CA TYR A 678 50.18 49.89 -11.51
C TYR A 678 48.99 49.98 -12.47
N LEU A 679 48.21 51.06 -12.39
CA LEU A 679 47.05 51.27 -13.26
C LEU A 679 47.47 51.46 -14.74
N MET A 680 48.59 52.15 -14.98
CA MET A 680 49.20 52.32 -16.31
C MET A 680 49.71 50.99 -16.88
N GLU A 681 50.40 50.18 -16.07
CA GLU A 681 50.86 48.84 -16.46
C GLU A 681 49.67 47.90 -16.79
N CYS A 682 48.60 47.95 -15.99
CA CYS A 682 47.35 47.23 -16.31
C CYS A 682 46.77 47.66 -17.66
N ALA A 683 46.74 48.97 -17.95
CA ALA A 683 46.26 49.50 -19.22
C ALA A 683 47.12 49.02 -20.40
N VAL A 684 48.44 49.00 -20.24
CA VAL A 684 49.38 48.46 -21.23
C VAL A 684 49.08 47.00 -21.57
N HIS A 685 48.82 46.14 -20.58
CA HIS A 685 48.45 44.74 -20.86
C HIS A 685 47.11 44.60 -21.61
N VAL A 686 46.14 45.48 -21.34
CA VAL A 686 44.88 45.53 -22.09
C VAL A 686 45.14 45.98 -23.54
N PHE A 687 46.01 46.97 -23.74
CA PHE A 687 46.41 47.47 -25.06
C PHE A 687 47.17 46.43 -25.88
N ASP A 688 48.14 45.73 -25.27
CA ASP A 688 48.86 44.62 -25.91
C ASP A 688 47.90 43.54 -26.41
N ARG A 689 46.93 43.16 -25.58
CA ARG A 689 45.89 42.19 -25.96
C ARG A 689 45.01 42.72 -27.09
N PHE A 690 44.58 43.98 -27.03
CA PHE A 690 43.79 44.57 -28.08
C PHE A 690 44.56 44.62 -29.40
N ALA A 691 45.82 45.07 -29.40
CA ALA A 691 46.68 45.09 -30.58
C ALA A 691 46.82 43.69 -31.22
N ALA A 692 47.01 42.65 -30.40
CA ALA A 692 47.10 41.26 -30.88
C ALA A 692 45.78 40.71 -31.45
N GLN A 693 44.63 41.17 -30.95
CA GLN A 693 43.31 40.68 -31.36
C GLN A 693 42.59 41.58 -32.37
N ALA A 694 43.07 42.81 -32.59
CA ALA A 694 42.42 43.82 -33.41
C ALA A 694 42.14 43.31 -34.83
N SER A 695 43.12 42.63 -35.46
CA SER A 695 43.01 42.08 -36.81
C SER A 695 41.85 41.08 -36.98
N LYS A 696 41.43 40.40 -35.91
CA LYS A 696 40.34 39.41 -35.88
C LYS A 696 38.97 40.03 -35.60
N MET A 697 38.91 41.31 -35.18
CA MET A 697 37.66 41.99 -34.84
C MET A 697 37.02 42.69 -36.04
N PRO A 698 35.67 42.82 -36.08
CA PRO A 698 34.96 43.64 -37.06
C PRO A 698 35.42 45.09 -37.06
N ILE A 699 35.53 45.71 -38.25
CA ILE A 699 36.09 47.07 -38.44
C ILE A 699 35.41 48.12 -37.55
N LYS A 700 34.07 48.08 -37.44
CA LYS A 700 33.32 49.04 -36.61
C LYS A 700 33.70 48.94 -35.13
N GLN A 701 33.71 47.73 -34.57
CA GLN A 701 34.08 47.50 -33.17
C GLN A 701 35.55 47.84 -32.91
N ARG A 702 36.43 47.49 -33.86
CA ARG A 702 37.85 47.80 -33.82
C ARG A 702 38.10 49.30 -33.67
N LYS A 703 37.47 50.12 -34.52
CA LYS A 703 37.58 51.59 -34.45
C LYS A 703 37.06 52.16 -33.13
N THR A 704 35.92 51.67 -32.64
CA THR A 704 35.38 52.15 -31.36
C THR A 704 36.29 51.84 -30.19
N VAL A 705 36.88 50.64 -30.14
CA VAL A 705 37.85 50.28 -29.08
C VAL A 705 39.15 51.06 -29.22
N ALA A 706 39.65 51.27 -30.45
CA ALA A 706 40.85 52.07 -30.71
C ALA A 706 40.68 53.53 -30.26
N CYS A 707 39.56 54.18 -30.59
CA CYS A 707 39.23 55.52 -30.10
C CYS A 707 39.23 55.58 -28.56
N ARG A 708 38.63 54.57 -27.91
CA ARG A 708 38.61 54.51 -26.44
C ARG A 708 39.99 54.31 -25.84
N CYS A 709 40.86 53.52 -26.49
CA CYS A 709 42.25 53.37 -26.06
C CYS A 709 43.00 54.71 -26.16
N LEU A 710 42.80 55.46 -27.25
CA LEU A 710 43.39 56.79 -27.44
C LEU A 710 42.93 57.78 -26.35
N ASP A 711 41.65 57.78 -25.97
CA ASP A 711 41.14 58.60 -24.85
C ASP A 711 41.87 58.28 -23.54
N VAL A 712 42.05 56.99 -23.24
CA VAL A 712 42.72 56.50 -22.03
C VAL A 712 44.21 56.88 -22.05
N ILE A 713 44.89 56.69 -23.18
CA ILE A 713 46.29 57.08 -23.40
C ILE A 713 46.46 58.58 -23.18
N ALA A 714 45.61 59.40 -23.81
CA ALA A 714 45.66 60.85 -23.66
C ALA A 714 45.47 61.27 -22.19
N SER A 715 44.53 60.65 -21.48
CA SER A 715 44.31 60.90 -20.05
C SER A 715 45.54 60.55 -19.19
N PHE A 716 46.24 59.46 -19.48
CA PHE A 716 47.45 59.07 -18.75
C PHE A 716 48.65 59.98 -19.06
N LEU A 717 48.86 60.36 -20.32
CA LEU A 717 49.93 61.29 -20.71
C LEU A 717 49.70 62.70 -20.12
N LEU A 718 48.46 63.16 -20.05
CA LEU A 718 48.09 64.39 -19.34
C LEU A 718 48.37 64.31 -17.83
N GLN A 719 48.17 63.14 -17.22
CA GLN A 719 48.52 62.93 -15.81
C GLN A 719 50.03 62.90 -15.57
N LEU A 720 50.81 62.24 -16.44
CA LEU A 720 52.27 62.21 -16.34
C LEU A 720 52.89 63.60 -16.51
N SER A 721 52.32 64.44 -17.39
CA SER A 721 52.81 65.80 -17.61
C SER A 721 52.39 66.79 -16.51
N SER A 722 51.28 66.54 -15.81
CA SER A 722 50.79 67.40 -14.72
C SER A 722 51.28 66.99 -13.34
N SER A 723 51.74 65.75 -13.17
CA SER A 723 52.22 65.23 -11.90
C SER A 723 53.70 65.59 -11.69
N GLY A 724 53.99 66.25 -10.57
CA GLY A 724 55.35 66.68 -10.20
C GLY A 724 56.24 65.55 -9.68
N PHE A 725 56.00 64.29 -10.07
CA PHE A 725 56.85 63.17 -9.69
C PHE A 725 58.21 63.33 -10.38
N ALA A 726 59.32 63.16 -9.64
CA ALA A 726 60.63 63.14 -10.25
C ALA A 726 60.68 62.00 -11.28
N ALA A 727 61.14 62.28 -12.50
CA ALA A 727 61.15 61.33 -13.60
C ALA A 727 62.02 60.10 -13.26
N GLY A 728 61.41 59.08 -12.64
CA GLY A 728 62.01 57.76 -12.53
C GLY A 728 62.00 57.06 -13.88
N ASP A 729 63.05 56.28 -14.19
CA ASP A 729 63.21 55.56 -15.46
C ASP A 729 61.95 54.75 -15.88
N ALA A 730 61.22 54.19 -14.91
CA ALA A 730 60.03 53.38 -15.17
C ALA A 730 58.84 54.18 -15.74
N LEU A 731 58.62 55.41 -15.28
CA LEU A 731 57.53 56.27 -15.78
C LEU A 731 57.84 56.80 -17.18
N SER A 732 59.12 57.06 -17.48
CA SER A 732 59.56 57.43 -18.82
C SER A 732 59.35 56.27 -19.81
N GLN A 733 59.69 55.05 -19.43
CA GLN A 733 59.46 53.85 -20.25
C GLN A 733 57.97 53.61 -20.53
N LEU A 734 57.09 53.85 -19.55
CA LEU A 734 55.64 53.76 -19.76
C LEU A 734 55.13 54.84 -20.72
N ALA A 735 55.64 56.08 -20.63
CA ALA A 735 55.29 57.14 -21.57
C ALA A 735 55.68 56.77 -23.02
N ASP A 736 56.88 56.22 -23.22
CA ASP A 736 57.34 55.75 -24.54
C ASP A 736 56.47 54.62 -25.09
N ARG A 737 56.07 53.67 -24.23
CA ARG A 737 55.12 52.59 -24.60
C ARG A 737 53.75 53.16 -24.98
N PHE A 738 53.24 54.14 -24.25
CA PHE A 738 51.96 54.80 -24.59
C PHE A 738 52.02 55.55 -25.92
N HIS A 739 53.10 56.27 -26.23
CA HIS A 739 53.30 56.87 -27.55
C HIS A 739 53.38 55.83 -28.67
N THR A 740 53.98 54.67 -28.40
CA THR A 740 54.00 53.54 -29.35
C THR A 740 52.59 53.01 -29.62
N PHE A 741 51.78 52.78 -28.57
CA PHE A 741 50.39 52.37 -28.74
C PHE A 741 49.52 53.44 -29.40
N GLN A 742 49.76 54.72 -29.11
CA GLN A 742 49.07 55.83 -29.75
C GLN A 742 49.24 55.75 -31.28
N ASN A 743 50.47 55.59 -31.76
CA ASN A 743 50.75 55.42 -33.18
C ASN A 743 50.07 54.16 -33.76
N ILE A 744 50.04 53.05 -33.02
CA ILE A 744 49.38 51.82 -33.49
C ILE A 744 47.87 52.01 -33.62
N PHE A 745 47.23 52.64 -32.63
CA PHE A 745 45.77 52.77 -32.58
C PHE A 745 45.22 53.92 -33.44
N GLU A 746 46.01 54.96 -33.74
CA GLU A 746 45.66 55.99 -34.73
C GLU A 746 45.60 55.42 -36.16
N ASN A 747 46.33 54.34 -36.44
CA ASN A 747 46.37 53.67 -37.74
C ASN A 747 45.27 52.59 -37.93
N ILE A 748 44.35 52.44 -36.98
CA ILE A 748 43.25 51.46 -36.96
C ILE A 748 41.91 52.14 -37.28
#